data_AF-A0A7X4BKQ2-F1
#
_entry.id   AF-A0A7X4BKQ2-F1
#
_cell.length_a   1.000
_cell.length_b   1.000
_cell.length_c   1.000
_cell.angle_alpha   90.00
_cell.angle_beta   90.00
_cell.angle_gamma   90.00
#
_symmetry.space_group_name_H-M   'P 1'
#
loop_
_entity.id
_entity.type
_entity.pdbx_description
1 polymer ?
#
loop_
_entity_poly.entity_id
_entity_poly.type
_entity_poly.pdbx_seq_one_letter_code
_entity_poly.pdbx_strand_id
1 'polypeptide(L)'
;MRLVFLLYAEDEALMPADAVYEQNYKVSGIFEQLQQDAAEFPDTMEQRYGAWAGLMSLCRLVFHGGGATADYLPARRGQLFDPGVYPWLDTPWLSDGVVLNVLRNLLVVNGERISYRALDVEQIGSVYEGIMGYQVRRMGGRCIGVKSKPQGAKKQLTTAIDLDALLTLDGANVKKWLEDQAQTKLPTKAARALKTASSEANVLEALAPRIDRELFDGPQPAGSLVFQPTAERRCSGSHYTPRSLTRPIVEEALRPWLERCERKPTAARILALKICDPAMGSGAFLVETCRYLAELLEQAWIREGLPPALQPGGGAHGEETLIISRRLIAQSCLYGVDKNPFAVNLAKLSLWLVTLSKDAPFTFVDHALKCGDSLVGYGDTEISDFFSKVQLTFLDEQLKVLPKLSTARQTTFGMDSRDDATDWQKRQELAHQEEDAKPLKLVGDLMVAAFFNSRKPKEREEKARVYAAMVGDAFRDEGLNEAVQQLLNRLKDGEHGITPFHWQMEFPEVFNRDQPGFDVFVGNPPFAGKNTIAKGSPAAILDWFKHIHEGSHGNADLVAHFFRRCFNLLRPGGSLGLVATNTIAQGDTRSTGLSWICTHGGAIYAARKRYKWPGVAAVVVSVVHVLKGNYAGKKWLDGQSVDKITAFLFANGGHEDPKPLAANAGKSFQGSTVFGLGFTFNDSSDASDETSGTPSPIKTMERLTAKAPKNQDVIFPLIGSEEVNNSPTHAYHRYVINFGGRREEECRHQWPELMKIVERKVKPGRIGLPPKNAWNKQVAAKWWLFGADRKELALAIDGCDHILVCPGGSTATKHFSFAFLSSNQVYLNTLCVFRLGAYDLFGLLTSRLHDDWSRFNCATLGDGLRYNSSACFETFPFPAALLEHLHGSQEAAIQRQTLESLGKHYYQFRAALMVENNEGLTKTYNRFHDPEETDSQIMELRRLHSEMDQAVLNAYGWHDVPTTCGFGLDYLDPDEDTQLPDELQDRIDSGSLFFRNAEDAIDFQDQLKAHGAISARKTLPWRYRWPDSVRYDVLARLLALNAERYAEEVAQGLHSGKKKAATASGKAGRRRGRPPKTPPSSQGGSLDLR
;
A
#
# COMPACT_ATOMS: atom_id res chain seq x y z
N MET A 1 4.55 -26.32 16.62
CA MET A 1 5.79 -25.56 16.92
C MET A 1 6.68 -26.23 17.95
N ARG A 2 6.26 -26.48 19.20
CA ARG A 2 7.08 -27.21 20.20
C ARG A 2 7.68 -28.51 19.65
N LEU A 3 6.86 -29.34 19.01
CA LEU A 3 7.32 -30.61 18.40
C LEU A 3 8.31 -30.40 17.25
N VAL A 4 8.01 -29.51 16.29
CA VAL A 4 8.93 -29.17 15.18
C VAL A 4 10.30 -28.75 15.71
N PHE A 5 10.31 -27.95 16.76
CA PHE A 5 11.53 -27.54 17.42
C PHE A 5 12.29 -28.70 18.06
N LEU A 6 11.60 -29.55 18.83
CA LEU A 6 12.22 -30.68 19.50
C LEU A 6 12.82 -31.66 18.49
N LEU A 7 12.09 -31.94 17.40
CA LEU A 7 12.56 -32.79 16.30
C LEU A 7 13.81 -32.21 15.62
N TYR A 8 13.83 -30.90 15.39
CA TYR A 8 15.03 -30.22 14.89
C TYR A 8 16.20 -30.33 15.87
N ALA A 9 15.96 -30.07 17.16
CA ALA A 9 16.98 -30.12 18.19
C ALA A 9 17.56 -31.54 18.38
N GLU A 10 16.74 -32.57 18.21
CA GLU A 10 17.17 -33.98 18.19
C GLU A 10 18.08 -34.27 16.99
N ASP A 11 17.69 -33.87 15.78
CA ASP A 11 18.47 -34.09 14.54
C ASP A 11 19.81 -33.32 14.52
N GLU A 12 19.89 -32.15 15.19
CA GLU A 12 21.11 -31.34 15.32
C GLU A 12 21.96 -31.71 16.55
N ALA A 13 21.63 -32.80 17.26
CA ALA A 13 22.34 -33.25 18.46
C ALA A 13 22.49 -32.14 19.52
N LEU A 14 21.43 -31.35 19.68
CA LEU A 14 21.29 -30.31 20.69
C LEU A 14 20.63 -30.86 21.97
N MET A 15 20.06 -32.07 21.93
CA MET A 15 19.46 -32.73 23.09
C MET A 15 20.46 -33.70 23.75
N PRO A 16 20.27 -34.07 25.03
CA PRO A 16 21.13 -35.04 25.70
C PRO A 16 21.12 -36.39 24.97
N ALA A 17 22.27 -37.07 24.96
CA ALA A 17 22.43 -38.39 24.32
C ALA A 17 22.44 -39.54 25.34
N ASP A 18 22.15 -39.26 26.60
CA ASP A 18 22.17 -40.25 27.65
C ASP A 18 20.97 -41.20 27.56
N ALA A 19 21.11 -42.39 28.13
CA ALA A 19 20.10 -43.44 28.05
C ALA A 19 18.75 -43.03 28.65
N VAL A 20 18.72 -42.14 29.64
CA VAL A 20 17.47 -41.68 30.26
C VAL A 20 16.69 -40.82 29.26
N TYR A 21 17.36 -39.89 28.58
CA TYR A 21 16.72 -39.07 27.56
C TYR A 21 16.25 -39.91 26.37
N GLU A 22 17.14 -40.73 25.80
CA GLU A 22 16.87 -41.55 24.61
C GLU A 22 15.67 -42.49 24.80
N GLN A 23 15.52 -43.09 25.99
CA GLN A 23 14.46 -44.06 26.26
C GLN A 23 13.13 -43.42 26.68
N ASN A 24 13.16 -42.29 27.41
CA ASN A 24 11.96 -41.79 28.11
C ASN A 24 11.45 -40.43 27.60
N TYR A 25 12.30 -39.64 26.95
CA TYR A 25 11.99 -38.26 26.59
C TYR A 25 12.06 -37.99 25.10
N LYS A 26 12.92 -38.70 24.35
CA LYS A 26 13.10 -38.48 22.91
C LYS A 26 11.78 -38.57 22.15
N VAL A 27 11.43 -37.54 21.37
CA VAL A 27 10.17 -37.45 20.63
C VAL A 27 10.07 -38.57 19.60
N SER A 28 11.17 -38.88 18.91
CA SER A 28 11.18 -40.02 18.00
C SER A 28 11.03 -41.37 18.71
N GLY A 29 11.56 -41.49 19.93
CA GLY A 29 11.39 -42.69 20.76
C GLY A 29 9.93 -42.89 21.19
N ILE A 30 9.26 -41.80 21.60
CA ILE A 30 7.81 -41.80 21.89
C ILE A 30 7.01 -42.24 20.66
N PHE A 31 7.38 -41.77 19.46
CA PHE A 31 6.71 -42.18 18.22
C PHE A 31 6.89 -43.68 17.90
N GLU A 32 8.10 -44.22 18.09
CA GLU A 32 8.39 -45.63 17.88
C GLU A 32 7.63 -46.52 18.88
N GLN A 33 7.58 -46.12 20.16
CA GLN A 33 6.79 -46.80 21.18
C GLN A 33 5.30 -46.78 20.85
N LEU A 34 4.76 -45.64 20.44
CA LEU A 34 3.33 -45.52 20.07
C LEU A 34 2.96 -46.35 18.84
N GLN A 35 3.89 -46.51 17.87
CA GLN A 35 3.66 -47.41 16.74
C GLN A 35 3.59 -48.87 17.17
N GLN A 36 4.48 -49.29 18.09
CA GLN A 36 4.44 -50.62 18.67
C GLN A 36 3.14 -50.84 19.47
N ASP A 37 2.79 -49.90 20.35
CA ASP A 37 1.56 -49.95 21.15
C ASP A 37 0.31 -50.03 20.26
N ALA A 38 0.28 -49.31 19.14
CA ALA A 38 -0.84 -49.36 18.20
C ALA A 38 -0.93 -50.70 17.45
N ALA A 39 0.19 -51.39 17.24
CA ALA A 39 0.22 -52.72 16.64
C ALA A 39 -0.22 -53.80 17.65
N GLU A 40 0.16 -53.66 18.92
CA GLU A 40 -0.14 -54.62 19.98
C GLU A 40 -1.54 -54.41 20.60
N PHE A 41 -2.01 -53.16 20.73
CA PHE A 41 -3.22 -52.78 21.48
C PHE A 41 -4.11 -51.74 20.77
N PRO A 42 -4.52 -51.97 19.51
CA PRO A 42 -5.22 -50.97 18.69
C PRO A 42 -6.50 -50.43 19.32
N ASP A 43 -7.28 -51.29 19.99
CA ASP A 43 -8.58 -50.93 20.56
C ASP A 43 -8.51 -50.02 21.79
N THR A 44 -7.32 -49.90 22.40
CA THR A 44 -7.13 -49.15 23.67
C THR A 44 -6.42 -47.81 23.48
N MET A 45 -5.93 -47.50 22.28
CA MET A 45 -5.13 -46.30 21.99
C MET A 45 -5.86 -45.00 22.36
N GLU A 46 -7.18 -44.96 22.25
CA GLU A 46 -8.00 -43.78 22.59
C GLU A 46 -8.25 -43.63 24.11
N GLN A 47 -7.91 -44.65 24.90
CA GLN A 47 -8.11 -44.68 26.36
C GLN A 47 -6.79 -44.54 27.14
N ARG A 48 -5.65 -44.51 26.44
CA ARG A 48 -4.31 -44.29 27.01
C ARG A 48 -3.90 -42.84 26.79
N TYR A 49 -3.15 -42.27 27.74
CA TYR A 49 -2.79 -40.83 27.75
C TYR A 49 -1.32 -40.60 28.16
N GLY A 50 -0.48 -41.63 28.12
CA GLY A 50 0.89 -41.58 28.63
C GLY A 50 1.80 -40.70 27.79
N ALA A 51 1.62 -40.72 26.46
CA ALA A 51 2.49 -39.99 25.55
C ALA A 51 2.34 -38.47 25.67
N TRP A 52 1.11 -37.98 25.89
CA TRP A 52 0.89 -36.54 26.11
C TRP A 52 1.59 -36.05 27.38
N ALA A 53 1.50 -36.81 28.48
CA ALA A 53 2.19 -36.50 29.72
C ALA A 53 3.72 -36.51 29.55
N GLY A 54 4.26 -37.47 28.77
CA GLY A 54 5.67 -37.53 28.41
C GLY A 54 6.13 -36.29 27.63
N LEU A 55 5.39 -35.88 26.60
CA LEU A 55 5.68 -34.69 25.81
C LEU A 55 5.64 -33.40 26.65
N MET A 56 4.67 -33.26 27.56
CA MET A 56 4.62 -32.10 28.46
C MET A 56 5.76 -32.11 29.49
N SER A 57 6.17 -33.28 29.96
CA SER A 57 7.33 -33.44 30.84
C SER A 57 8.62 -33.03 30.13
N LEU A 58 8.80 -33.44 28.87
CA LEU A 58 9.91 -32.99 28.02
C LEU A 58 9.88 -31.47 27.83
N CYS A 59 8.71 -30.87 27.57
CA CYS A 59 8.61 -29.42 27.43
C CYS A 59 9.06 -28.68 28.70
N ARG A 60 8.68 -29.18 29.88
CA ARG A 60 9.12 -28.64 31.17
C ARG A 60 10.61 -28.86 31.41
N LEU A 61 11.15 -30.02 31.03
CA LEU A 61 12.57 -30.32 31.11
C LEU A 61 13.39 -29.33 30.25
N VAL A 62 12.96 -29.05 29.02
CA VAL A 62 13.60 -28.05 28.15
C VAL A 62 13.50 -26.64 28.74
N PHE A 63 12.37 -26.29 29.36
CA PHE A 63 12.16 -24.96 29.93
C PHE A 63 12.99 -24.73 31.21
N HIS A 64 12.95 -25.68 32.14
CA HIS A 64 13.59 -25.56 33.46
C HIS A 64 15.06 -26.02 33.48
N GLY A 65 15.49 -26.81 32.48
CA GLY A 65 16.74 -27.53 32.52
C GLY A 65 16.68 -28.75 33.45
N GLY A 66 17.61 -29.69 33.29
CA GLY A 66 17.72 -30.87 34.16
C GLY A 66 18.40 -32.07 33.49
N GLY A 67 18.76 -33.08 34.29
CA GLY A 67 19.41 -34.31 33.82
C GLY A 67 20.07 -35.06 34.98
N ALA A 68 20.19 -36.39 34.87
CA ALA A 68 20.68 -37.26 35.95
C ALA A 68 22.20 -37.54 35.90
N THR A 69 22.95 -37.01 34.92
CA THR A 69 24.35 -37.39 34.63
C THR A 69 25.22 -36.20 34.18
N ALA A 70 26.43 -36.47 33.64
CA ALA A 70 27.37 -35.47 33.11
C ALA A 70 26.84 -34.68 31.89
N ASP A 71 25.82 -35.19 31.19
CA ASP A 71 25.16 -34.53 30.05
C ASP A 71 23.94 -33.73 30.52
N TYR A 72 24.18 -32.67 31.28
CA TYR A 72 23.15 -31.75 31.79
C TYR A 72 22.43 -31.01 30.63
N LEU A 73 21.09 -30.98 30.61
CA LEU A 73 20.34 -30.11 29.70
C LEU A 73 20.18 -28.71 30.32
N PRO A 74 20.81 -27.66 29.77
CA PRO A 74 20.66 -26.30 30.28
C PRO A 74 19.23 -25.78 30.10
N ALA A 75 18.84 -24.87 31.00
CA ALA A 75 17.52 -24.27 30.97
C ALA A 75 17.37 -23.35 29.75
N ARG A 76 16.61 -23.79 28.74
CA ARG A 76 16.45 -22.99 27.51
C ARG A 76 15.45 -21.86 27.65
N ARG A 77 14.51 -21.96 28.61
CA ARG A 77 13.53 -20.91 28.94
C ARG A 77 12.65 -20.54 27.74
N GLY A 78 12.29 -19.26 27.59
CA GLY A 78 11.52 -18.74 26.46
C GLY A 78 10.02 -19.03 26.52
N GLN A 79 9.23 -18.13 25.92
CA GLN A 79 7.76 -18.18 25.93
C GLN A 79 7.20 -19.46 25.30
N LEU A 80 7.90 -20.07 24.34
CA LEU A 80 7.43 -21.25 23.62
C LEU A 80 7.24 -22.45 24.54
N PHE A 81 8.16 -22.71 25.47
CA PHE A 81 8.13 -23.87 26.38
C PHE A 81 7.65 -23.54 27.79
N ASP A 82 7.36 -22.27 28.06
CA ASP A 82 6.86 -21.83 29.36
C ASP A 82 5.49 -22.49 29.68
N PRO A 83 5.38 -23.23 30.80
CA PRO A 83 4.14 -23.84 31.23
C PRO A 83 3.07 -22.81 31.65
N GLY A 84 3.48 -21.62 32.12
CA GLY A 84 2.58 -20.56 32.55
C GLY A 84 1.90 -19.80 31.41
N VAL A 85 2.46 -19.84 30.19
CA VAL A 85 1.94 -19.09 29.04
C VAL A 85 0.74 -19.78 28.39
N TYR A 86 0.75 -21.12 28.38
CA TYR A 86 -0.32 -21.93 27.77
C TYR A 86 -0.84 -22.98 28.75
N PRO A 87 -1.45 -22.55 29.88
CA PRO A 87 -1.88 -23.47 30.94
C PRO A 87 -2.95 -24.47 30.47
N TRP A 88 -3.66 -24.16 29.39
CA TRP A 88 -4.63 -25.06 28.77
C TRP A 88 -4.00 -26.30 28.11
N LEU A 89 -2.68 -26.35 27.88
CA LEU A 89 -2.03 -27.55 27.37
C LEU A 89 -1.98 -28.68 28.40
N ASP A 90 -2.11 -28.35 29.68
CA ASP A 90 -2.14 -29.35 30.75
C ASP A 90 -3.51 -30.05 30.87
N THR A 91 -4.58 -29.48 30.29
CA THR A 91 -5.95 -30.03 30.35
C THR A 91 -6.84 -29.58 29.17
N PRO A 92 -7.56 -30.49 28.47
CA PRO A 92 -7.65 -31.94 28.67
C PRO A 92 -6.46 -32.71 28.07
N TRP A 93 -6.25 -33.95 28.52
CA TRP A 93 -5.19 -34.83 28.03
C TRP A 93 -5.54 -35.37 26.65
N LEU A 94 -4.57 -35.41 25.73
CA LEU A 94 -4.72 -36.03 24.42
C LEU A 94 -4.46 -37.53 24.53
N SER A 95 -5.30 -38.34 23.87
CA SER A 95 -5.10 -39.78 23.81
C SER A 95 -3.83 -40.15 23.04
N ASP A 96 -3.26 -41.30 23.36
CA ASP A 96 -2.07 -41.84 22.69
C ASP A 96 -2.34 -42.05 21.18
N GLY A 97 -3.58 -42.41 20.81
CA GLY A 97 -4.03 -42.50 19.42
C GLY A 97 -3.95 -41.15 18.68
N VAL A 98 -4.40 -40.07 19.30
CA VAL A 98 -4.28 -38.70 18.74
C VAL A 98 -2.82 -38.28 18.61
N VAL A 99 -2.01 -38.51 19.65
CA VAL A 99 -0.58 -38.16 19.64
C VAL A 99 0.17 -38.92 18.54
N LEU A 100 -0.11 -40.22 18.37
CA LEU A 100 0.47 -41.04 17.30
C LEU A 100 0.13 -40.47 15.92
N ASN A 101 -1.13 -40.09 15.68
CA ASN A 101 -1.54 -39.52 14.39
C ASN A 101 -0.85 -38.18 14.10
N VAL A 102 -0.69 -37.32 15.12
CA VAL A 102 0.06 -36.06 14.99
C VAL A 102 1.52 -36.33 14.66
N LEU A 103 2.19 -37.21 15.42
CA LEU A 103 3.61 -37.53 15.20
C LEU A 103 3.83 -38.21 13.85
N ARG A 104 2.93 -39.11 13.43
CA ARG A 104 2.99 -39.74 12.10
C ARG A 104 2.96 -38.70 10.99
N ASN A 105 2.06 -37.72 11.06
CA ASN A 105 1.96 -36.65 10.07
C ASN A 105 3.17 -35.68 10.09
N LEU A 106 3.89 -35.59 11.20
CA LEU A 106 5.10 -34.77 11.33
C LEU A 106 6.38 -35.51 10.94
N LEU A 107 6.44 -36.82 11.17
CA LEU A 107 7.65 -37.63 11.00
C LEU A 107 7.64 -38.43 9.70
N VAL A 108 6.48 -38.70 9.10
CA VAL A 108 6.34 -39.56 7.93
C VAL A 108 5.53 -38.87 6.84
N VAL A 109 6.10 -38.74 5.64
CA VAL A 109 5.41 -38.25 4.45
C VAL A 109 5.62 -39.24 3.31
N ASN A 110 4.52 -39.67 2.66
CA ASN A 110 4.54 -40.68 1.60
C ASN A 110 5.25 -42.00 1.98
N GLY A 111 5.24 -42.35 3.26
CA GLY A 111 5.91 -43.54 3.79
C GLY A 111 7.39 -43.37 4.14
N GLU A 112 7.98 -42.19 3.89
CA GLU A 112 9.37 -41.89 4.21
C GLU A 112 9.50 -41.03 5.47
N ARG A 113 10.54 -41.29 6.26
CA ARG A 113 10.84 -40.51 7.48
C ARG A 113 11.47 -39.16 7.12
N ILE A 114 10.93 -38.07 7.65
CA ILE A 114 11.43 -36.72 7.44
C ILE A 114 12.67 -36.50 8.32
N SER A 115 13.73 -35.93 7.74
CA SER A 115 14.83 -35.33 8.52
C SER A 115 14.58 -33.83 8.68
N TYR A 116 14.65 -33.37 9.93
CA TYR A 116 14.54 -31.97 10.31
C TYR A 116 15.88 -31.24 10.23
N ARG A 117 17.00 -31.96 10.03
CA ARG A 117 18.32 -31.35 9.82
C ARG A 117 18.39 -30.40 8.62
N ALA A 118 17.65 -30.72 7.55
CA ALA A 118 17.57 -29.90 6.35
C ALA A 118 16.57 -28.74 6.46
N LEU A 119 15.96 -28.54 7.64
CA LEU A 119 14.95 -27.52 7.86
C LEU A 119 15.58 -26.13 7.90
N ASP A 120 15.38 -25.32 6.86
CA ASP A 120 15.79 -23.91 6.87
C ASP A 120 14.67 -23.02 7.43
N VAL A 121 15.05 -21.82 7.85
CA VAL A 121 14.14 -20.80 8.41
C VAL A 121 12.97 -20.49 7.45
N GLU A 122 13.16 -20.64 6.15
CA GLU A 122 12.10 -20.43 5.15
C GLU A 122 10.93 -21.41 5.27
N GLN A 123 11.24 -22.67 5.57
CA GLN A 123 10.24 -23.72 5.70
C GLN A 123 9.44 -23.51 7.00
N ILE A 124 10.12 -23.05 8.07
CA ILE A 124 9.46 -22.64 9.31
C ILE A 124 8.54 -21.44 9.08
N GLY A 125 9.00 -20.44 8.34
CA GLY A 125 8.18 -19.30 7.92
C GLY A 125 6.94 -19.72 7.13
N SER A 126 7.09 -20.69 6.24
CA SER A 126 5.99 -21.25 5.46
C SER A 126 4.97 -22.01 6.33
N VAL A 127 5.44 -22.76 7.32
CA VAL A 127 4.57 -23.43 8.31
C VAL A 127 3.81 -22.38 9.14
N TYR A 128 4.47 -21.31 9.55
CA TYR A 128 3.84 -20.19 10.25
C TYR A 128 2.74 -19.51 9.44
N GLU A 129 2.99 -19.18 8.17
CA GLU A 129 1.96 -18.65 7.28
C GLU A 129 0.76 -19.58 7.14
N GLY A 130 1.04 -20.89 7.11
CA GLY A 130 0.01 -21.93 7.09
C GLY A 130 -0.87 -21.87 8.33
N ILE A 131 -0.26 -21.82 9.52
CA ILE A 131 -0.96 -21.90 10.81
C ILE A 131 -1.66 -20.58 11.16
N MET A 132 -0.97 -19.43 11.07
CA MET A 132 -1.55 -18.10 11.31
C MET A 132 -2.68 -17.77 10.34
N GLY A 133 -2.74 -18.51 9.24
CA GLY A 133 -3.85 -18.44 8.32
C GLY A 133 -5.20 -18.83 8.93
N TYR A 134 -5.22 -19.47 10.10
CA TYR A 134 -6.44 -19.99 10.70
C TYR A 134 -6.50 -19.68 12.21
N GLN A 135 -7.71 -19.45 12.69
CA GLN A 135 -8.03 -19.40 14.12
C GLN A 135 -8.99 -20.53 14.45
N VAL A 136 -8.86 -21.10 15.65
CA VAL A 136 -9.83 -22.08 16.13
C VAL A 136 -11.05 -21.33 16.64
N ARG A 137 -12.21 -21.58 16.06
CA ARG A 137 -13.48 -20.98 16.48
C ARG A 137 -14.43 -22.07 16.96
N ARG A 138 -15.10 -21.82 18.08
CA ARG A 138 -16.24 -22.62 18.50
C ARG A 138 -17.52 -22.09 17.85
N MET A 139 -18.23 -22.94 17.12
CA MET A 139 -19.45 -22.54 16.41
C MET A 139 -20.65 -22.57 17.37
N GLY A 140 -21.48 -21.53 17.32
CA GLY A 140 -22.66 -21.39 18.18
C GLY A 140 -23.81 -22.31 17.74
N GLY A 141 -24.12 -22.31 16.45
CA GLY A 141 -25.04 -23.26 15.81
C GLY A 141 -24.30 -24.37 15.06
N ARG A 142 -25.08 -25.22 14.38
CA ARG A 142 -24.58 -26.22 13.44
C ARG A 142 -23.84 -25.54 12.30
N CYS A 143 -22.79 -26.15 11.77
CA CYS A 143 -21.95 -25.49 10.77
C CYS A 143 -21.60 -26.37 9.58
N ILE A 144 -21.31 -25.73 8.44
CA ILE A 144 -20.81 -26.38 7.23
C ILE A 144 -19.59 -25.63 6.69
N GLY A 145 -18.66 -26.35 6.06
CA GLY A 145 -17.51 -25.76 5.37
C GLY A 145 -17.87 -25.35 3.96
N VAL A 146 -17.65 -24.08 3.61
CA VAL A 146 -17.85 -23.56 2.26
C VAL A 146 -16.50 -23.16 1.67
N LYS A 147 -16.21 -23.70 0.49
CA LYS A 147 -15.05 -23.43 -0.33
C LYS A 147 -15.15 -22.04 -0.96
N SER A 148 -14.22 -21.16 -0.60
CA SER A 148 -14.04 -19.81 -1.14
C SER A 148 -12.69 -19.66 -1.81
N LYS A 149 -12.60 -18.83 -2.85
CA LYS A 149 -11.33 -18.36 -3.40
C LYS A 149 -11.36 -16.84 -3.29
N PRO A 150 -10.90 -16.26 -2.16
CA PRO A 150 -10.80 -14.81 -2.02
C PRO A 150 -10.00 -14.21 -3.18
N GLN A 151 -10.29 -12.95 -3.52
CA GLN A 151 -9.57 -12.25 -4.59
C GLN A 151 -8.08 -12.16 -4.22
N GLY A 152 -7.21 -12.76 -5.03
CA GLY A 152 -5.75 -12.84 -4.78
C GLY A 152 -5.29 -14.08 -3.98
N ALA A 153 -6.19 -14.99 -3.57
CA ALA A 153 -5.81 -16.24 -2.92
C ALA A 153 -5.57 -17.35 -3.94
N LYS A 154 -4.40 -18.01 -3.88
CA LYS A 154 -4.03 -19.10 -4.81
C LYS A 154 -4.73 -20.41 -4.52
N LYS A 155 -4.92 -20.72 -3.24
CA LYS A 155 -5.61 -21.93 -2.78
C LYS A 155 -7.05 -21.61 -2.42
N GLN A 156 -7.93 -22.56 -2.71
CA GLN A 156 -9.28 -22.54 -2.21
C GLN A 156 -9.23 -22.69 -0.69
N LEU A 157 -9.83 -21.74 0.03
CA LEU A 157 -9.94 -21.76 1.48
C LEU A 157 -11.30 -22.29 1.87
N THR A 158 -11.36 -22.99 2.98
CA THR A 158 -12.63 -23.48 3.53
C THR A 158 -13.01 -22.64 4.72
N THR A 159 -14.19 -22.04 4.65
CA THR A 159 -14.76 -21.19 5.68
C THR A 159 -15.95 -21.90 6.29
N ALA A 160 -15.92 -22.15 7.59
CA ALA A 160 -17.08 -22.63 8.30
C ALA A 160 -18.14 -21.51 8.39
N ILE A 161 -19.38 -21.82 8.05
CA ILE A 161 -20.53 -20.92 8.22
C ILE A 161 -21.53 -21.53 9.18
N ASP A 162 -22.15 -20.68 9.98
CA ASP A 162 -23.24 -21.06 10.89
C ASP A 162 -24.52 -21.26 10.08
N LEU A 163 -24.96 -22.53 10.01
CA LEU A 163 -26.12 -22.96 9.23
C LEU A 163 -27.42 -22.50 9.87
N ASP A 164 -27.50 -22.51 11.20
CA ASP A 164 -28.70 -22.12 11.92
C ASP A 164 -28.90 -20.60 11.82
N ALA A 165 -27.83 -19.81 11.94
CA ALA A 165 -27.87 -18.37 11.67
C ALA A 165 -28.32 -18.07 10.24
N LEU A 166 -27.83 -18.82 9.25
CA LEU A 166 -28.20 -18.66 7.85
C LEU A 166 -29.70 -18.90 7.60
N LEU A 167 -30.30 -19.89 8.27
CA LEU A 167 -31.72 -20.22 8.15
C LEU A 167 -32.66 -19.16 8.77
N THR A 168 -32.15 -18.31 9.66
CA THR A 168 -32.93 -17.23 10.30
C THR A 168 -32.93 -15.91 9.52
N LEU A 169 -32.08 -15.79 8.49
CA LEU A 169 -31.98 -14.55 7.70
C LEU A 169 -33.12 -14.42 6.68
N ASP A 170 -33.59 -13.19 6.48
CA ASP A 170 -34.46 -12.87 5.34
C ASP A 170 -33.71 -13.17 4.02
N GLY A 171 -34.38 -13.82 3.07
CA GLY A 171 -33.82 -14.26 1.78
C GLY A 171 -33.19 -13.13 0.96
N ALA A 172 -33.60 -11.87 1.17
CA ALA A 172 -32.96 -10.71 0.55
C ALA A 172 -31.53 -10.44 1.07
N ASN A 173 -31.22 -10.85 2.31
CA ASN A 173 -29.96 -10.60 3.00
C ASN A 173 -28.99 -11.80 2.99
N VAL A 174 -29.49 -13.01 2.71
CA VAL A 174 -28.71 -14.26 2.68
C VAL A 174 -27.47 -14.16 1.78
N LYS A 175 -27.63 -13.60 0.56
CA LYS A 175 -26.51 -13.43 -0.38
C LYS A 175 -25.40 -12.57 0.22
N LYS A 176 -25.76 -11.40 0.73
CA LYS A 176 -24.80 -10.44 1.28
C LYS A 176 -24.11 -11.02 2.50
N TRP A 177 -24.86 -11.68 3.38
CA TRP A 177 -24.29 -12.30 4.58
C TRP A 177 -23.29 -13.41 4.24
N LEU A 178 -23.61 -14.29 3.28
CA LEU A 178 -22.67 -15.33 2.82
C LEU A 178 -21.44 -14.73 2.13
N GLU A 179 -21.62 -13.69 1.32
CA GLU A 179 -20.51 -12.95 0.71
C GLU A 179 -19.62 -12.29 1.77
N ASP A 180 -20.19 -11.77 2.86
CA ASP A 180 -19.44 -11.15 3.95
C ASP A 180 -18.72 -12.20 4.84
N GLN A 181 -19.40 -13.29 5.21
CA GLN A 181 -18.87 -14.32 6.12
C GLN A 181 -17.90 -15.28 5.43
N ALA A 182 -18.23 -15.74 4.22
CA ALA A 182 -17.45 -16.73 3.47
C ALA A 182 -16.62 -16.13 2.34
N GLN A 183 -16.72 -14.82 2.08
CA GLN A 183 -15.98 -14.12 1.01
C GLN A 183 -16.04 -14.84 -0.35
N THR A 184 -17.20 -15.41 -0.65
CA THR A 184 -17.47 -16.18 -1.86
C THR A 184 -18.51 -15.46 -2.69
N LYS A 185 -18.18 -15.09 -3.93
CA LYS A 185 -19.19 -14.65 -4.89
C LYS A 185 -20.11 -15.82 -5.24
N LEU A 186 -21.39 -15.67 -4.93
CA LEU A 186 -22.39 -16.68 -5.25
C LEU A 186 -22.85 -16.53 -6.71
N PRO A 187 -22.84 -17.61 -7.51
CA PRO A 187 -23.46 -17.61 -8.84
C PRO A 187 -24.94 -17.20 -8.76
N THR A 188 -25.45 -16.52 -9.78
CA THR A 188 -26.83 -16.00 -9.82
C THR A 188 -27.88 -17.09 -9.56
N LYS A 189 -27.64 -18.31 -10.05
CA LYS A 189 -28.51 -19.49 -9.82
C LYS A 189 -28.56 -19.90 -8.35
N ALA A 190 -27.41 -20.02 -7.69
CA ALA A 190 -27.32 -20.38 -6.27
C ALA A 190 -27.92 -19.29 -5.37
N ALA A 191 -27.63 -18.01 -5.67
CA ALA A 191 -28.21 -16.88 -4.94
C ALA A 191 -29.75 -16.85 -5.05
N ARG A 192 -30.32 -17.19 -6.22
CA ARG A 192 -31.78 -17.26 -6.40
C ARG A 192 -32.40 -18.43 -5.62
N ALA A 193 -31.76 -19.59 -5.61
CA ALA A 193 -32.22 -20.76 -4.85
C ALA A 193 -32.18 -20.50 -3.33
N LEU A 194 -31.09 -19.89 -2.83
CA LEU A 194 -30.93 -19.53 -1.42
C LEU A 194 -31.94 -18.49 -0.95
N LYS A 195 -32.41 -17.59 -1.83
CA LYS A 195 -33.42 -16.58 -1.49
C LYS A 195 -34.77 -17.20 -1.08
N THR A 196 -35.08 -18.39 -1.59
CA THR A 196 -36.33 -19.12 -1.33
C THR A 196 -36.13 -20.35 -0.45
N ALA A 197 -34.91 -20.60 0.03
CA ALA A 197 -34.60 -21.75 0.87
C ALA A 197 -35.11 -21.49 2.30
N SER A 198 -36.03 -22.33 2.78
CA SER A 198 -36.62 -22.27 4.13
C SER A 198 -36.29 -23.50 4.99
N SER A 199 -35.52 -24.44 4.44
CA SER A 199 -35.10 -25.67 5.12
C SER A 199 -33.62 -25.92 4.89
N GLU A 200 -33.01 -26.65 5.81
CA GLU A 200 -31.60 -27.06 5.71
C GLU A 200 -31.29 -27.81 4.41
N ALA A 201 -32.16 -28.74 4.00
CA ALA A 201 -31.99 -29.50 2.77
C ALA A 201 -31.87 -28.59 1.54
N ASN A 202 -32.72 -27.55 1.45
CA ASN A 202 -32.71 -26.60 0.35
C ASN A 202 -31.44 -25.73 0.35
N VAL A 203 -30.92 -25.38 1.53
CA VAL A 203 -29.66 -24.62 1.68
C VAL A 203 -28.47 -25.48 1.25
N LEU A 204 -28.41 -26.74 1.69
CA LEU A 204 -27.34 -27.67 1.33
C LEU A 204 -27.35 -27.98 -0.17
N GLU A 205 -28.51 -28.13 -0.78
CA GLU A 205 -28.63 -28.32 -2.23
C GLU A 205 -28.15 -27.09 -3.00
N ALA A 206 -28.55 -25.89 -2.57
CA ALA A 206 -28.13 -24.64 -3.22
C ALA A 206 -26.62 -24.36 -3.09
N LEU A 207 -26.00 -24.82 -2.00
CA LEU A 207 -24.56 -24.69 -1.73
C LEU A 207 -23.74 -25.92 -2.13
N ALA A 208 -24.35 -27.02 -2.58
CA ALA A 208 -23.69 -28.29 -2.87
C ALA A 208 -22.36 -28.19 -3.65
N PRO A 209 -22.23 -27.40 -4.75
CA PRO A 209 -20.97 -27.30 -5.50
C PRO A 209 -19.88 -26.50 -4.77
N ARG A 210 -20.18 -25.91 -3.61
CA ARG A 210 -19.28 -25.11 -2.80
C ARG A 210 -18.99 -25.74 -1.44
N ILE A 211 -19.69 -26.79 -1.02
CA ILE A 211 -19.43 -27.44 0.26
C ILE A 211 -18.08 -28.17 0.18
N ASP A 212 -17.23 -27.96 1.18
CA ASP A 212 -15.99 -28.71 1.29
C ASP A 212 -16.20 -30.06 1.97
N ARG A 213 -16.40 -31.09 1.16
CA ARG A 213 -16.62 -32.45 1.65
C ARG A 213 -15.35 -33.15 2.13
N GLU A 214 -14.16 -32.62 1.84
CA GLU A 214 -12.91 -33.20 2.33
C GLU A 214 -12.68 -32.85 3.80
N LEU A 215 -13.04 -31.62 4.20
CA LEU A 215 -12.89 -31.15 5.58
C LEU A 215 -14.18 -31.25 6.40
N PHE A 216 -15.35 -31.31 5.76
CA PHE A 216 -16.65 -31.39 6.41
C PHE A 216 -17.47 -32.52 5.80
N ASP A 217 -17.56 -33.65 6.51
CA ASP A 217 -18.46 -34.75 6.15
C ASP A 217 -19.90 -34.44 6.62
N GLY A 218 -20.50 -33.43 5.98
CA GLY A 218 -21.83 -32.91 6.31
C GLY A 218 -21.86 -31.85 7.44
N PRO A 219 -23.08 -31.42 7.83
CA PRO A 219 -23.27 -30.44 8.91
C PRO A 219 -22.72 -30.94 10.23
N GLN A 220 -21.84 -30.14 10.82
CA GLN A 220 -21.23 -30.43 12.12
C GLN A 220 -22.14 -29.88 13.24
N PRO A 221 -22.19 -30.53 14.40
CA PRO A 221 -23.05 -30.13 15.50
C PRO A 221 -22.66 -28.77 16.09
N ALA A 222 -23.60 -28.14 16.79
CA ALA A 222 -23.34 -26.93 17.57
C ALA A 222 -22.23 -27.19 18.62
N GLY A 223 -21.34 -26.21 18.80
CA GLY A 223 -20.19 -26.33 19.70
C GLY A 223 -18.94 -26.97 19.09
N SER A 224 -18.99 -27.40 17.82
CA SER A 224 -17.81 -27.91 17.10
C SER A 224 -16.71 -26.86 16.99
N LEU A 225 -15.46 -27.32 17.13
CA LEU A 225 -14.26 -26.52 16.89
C LEU A 225 -13.90 -26.61 15.41
N VAL A 226 -13.76 -25.46 14.75
CA VAL A 226 -13.43 -25.38 13.34
C VAL A 226 -12.24 -24.46 13.11
N PHE A 227 -11.43 -24.77 12.10
CA PHE A 227 -10.41 -23.85 11.62
C PHE A 227 -11.05 -22.79 10.72
N GLN A 228 -11.13 -21.57 11.23
CA GLN A 228 -11.66 -20.43 10.51
C GLN A 228 -10.52 -19.63 9.88
N PRO A 229 -10.51 -19.37 8.57
CA PRO A 229 -9.47 -18.53 7.97
C PRO A 229 -9.46 -17.13 8.59
N THR A 230 -8.29 -16.63 8.98
CA THR A 230 -8.11 -15.26 9.51
C THR A 230 -8.24 -14.21 8.40
N ALA A 231 -8.41 -12.94 8.77
CA ALA A 231 -8.39 -11.85 7.79
C ALA A 231 -7.05 -11.79 7.02
N GLU A 232 -5.93 -12.07 7.70
CA GLU A 232 -4.59 -12.15 7.12
C GLU A 232 -4.45 -13.30 6.10
N ARG A 233 -5.13 -14.43 6.30
CA ARG A 233 -5.18 -15.50 5.29
C ARG A 233 -6.01 -15.14 4.07
N ARG A 234 -7.06 -14.34 4.28
CA ARG A 234 -8.01 -13.92 3.24
C ARG A 234 -7.44 -12.78 2.39
N CYS A 235 -6.64 -11.91 3.00
CA CYS A 235 -5.87 -10.86 2.33
C CYS A 235 -4.44 -11.36 2.15
N SER A 236 -4.12 -11.95 0.99
CA SER A 236 -2.87 -12.67 0.67
C SER A 236 -1.53 -11.94 0.91
N GLY A 237 -1.47 -10.77 1.56
CA GLY A 237 -0.27 -9.93 1.67
C GLY A 237 0.77 -10.35 2.72
N SER A 238 0.50 -11.34 3.59
CA SER A 238 1.50 -11.83 4.55
C SER A 238 2.35 -12.93 3.92
N HIS A 239 3.48 -12.56 3.32
CA HIS A 239 4.43 -13.47 2.69
C HIS A 239 5.81 -13.41 3.36
N TYR A 240 6.34 -14.59 3.65
CA TYR A 240 7.68 -14.86 4.08
C TYR A 240 8.64 -14.48 2.97
N THR A 241 9.65 -13.67 3.32
CA THR A 241 10.62 -13.17 2.36
C THR A 241 11.74 -14.19 2.17
N PRO A 242 11.86 -14.81 0.97
CA PRO A 242 12.89 -15.81 0.72
C PRO A 242 14.30 -15.22 0.70
N ARG A 243 15.30 -16.07 0.95
CA ARG A 243 16.72 -15.74 1.04
C ARG A 243 17.28 -15.12 -0.22
N SER A 244 16.81 -15.58 -1.39
CA SER A 244 17.16 -15.00 -2.69
C SER A 244 16.78 -13.52 -2.80
N LEU A 245 15.85 -13.04 -1.96
CA LEU A 245 15.46 -11.64 -1.87
C LEU A 245 16.11 -10.94 -0.67
N THR A 246 16.20 -11.56 0.50
CA THR A 246 16.75 -10.90 1.70
C THR A 246 18.24 -10.60 1.57
N ARG A 247 19.06 -11.53 1.05
CA ARG A 247 20.52 -11.36 0.97
C ARG A 247 20.94 -10.13 0.17
N PRO A 248 20.52 -9.96 -1.11
CA PRO A 248 20.93 -8.79 -1.89
C PRO A 248 20.48 -7.46 -1.27
N ILE A 249 19.32 -7.45 -0.61
CA ILE A 249 18.80 -6.25 0.05
C ILE A 249 19.66 -5.88 1.25
N VAL A 250 20.03 -6.84 2.10
CA VAL A 250 20.87 -6.64 3.28
C VAL A 250 22.27 -6.14 2.88
N GLU A 251 22.90 -6.78 1.91
CA GLU A 251 24.23 -6.38 1.41
C GLU A 251 24.20 -4.93 0.89
N GLU A 252 23.20 -4.61 0.06
CA GLU A 252 23.04 -3.28 -0.51
C GLU A 252 22.68 -2.23 0.55
N ALA A 253 21.92 -2.60 1.59
CA ALA A 253 21.61 -1.74 2.74
C ALA A 253 22.86 -1.40 3.57
N LEU A 254 23.78 -2.36 3.74
CA LEU A 254 25.03 -2.19 4.47
C LEU A 254 26.15 -1.55 3.62
N ARG A 255 25.99 -1.48 2.29
CA ARG A 255 27.03 -0.95 1.40
C ARG A 255 27.58 0.42 1.79
N PRO A 256 26.76 1.46 2.10
CA PRO A 256 27.31 2.76 2.48
C PRO A 256 28.16 2.70 3.76
N TRP A 257 27.83 1.83 4.70
CA TRP A 257 28.64 1.62 5.91
C TRP A 257 29.95 0.89 5.58
N LEU A 258 29.89 -0.16 4.76
CA LEU A 258 31.08 -0.89 4.31
C LEU A 258 32.05 0.00 3.53
N GLU A 259 31.55 0.87 2.66
CA GLU A 259 32.38 1.81 1.90
C GLU A 259 33.12 2.80 2.82
N ARG A 260 32.48 3.29 3.90
CA ARG A 260 33.14 4.09 4.96
C ARG A 260 34.15 3.30 5.79
N CYS A 261 34.12 1.98 5.72
CA CYS A 261 35.10 1.08 6.33
C CYS A 261 36.15 0.62 5.32
N GLU A 262 36.22 1.19 4.11
CA GLU A 262 37.07 0.72 3.01
C GLU A 262 36.87 -0.77 2.69
N ARG A 263 35.66 -1.28 2.95
CA ARG A 263 35.28 -2.70 2.87
C ARG A 263 36.13 -3.65 3.73
N LYS A 264 36.82 -3.11 4.74
CA LYS A 264 37.62 -3.86 5.73
C LYS A 264 37.21 -3.45 7.15
N PRO A 265 35.96 -3.69 7.56
CA PRO A 265 35.52 -3.34 8.91
C PRO A 265 36.28 -4.16 9.96
N THR A 266 36.52 -3.56 11.12
CA THR A 266 37.11 -4.25 12.27
C THR A 266 36.05 -5.01 13.06
N ALA A 267 36.44 -6.02 13.85
CA ALA A 267 35.49 -6.79 14.65
C ALA A 267 34.67 -5.88 15.59
N ALA A 268 35.33 -4.92 16.23
CA ALA A 268 34.67 -3.94 17.10
C ALA A 268 33.65 -3.06 16.36
N ARG A 269 33.96 -2.63 15.12
CA ARG A 269 33.02 -1.81 14.32
C ARG A 269 31.80 -2.62 13.87
N ILE A 270 31.97 -3.91 13.57
CA ILE A 270 30.86 -4.80 13.22
C ILE A 270 29.93 -4.96 14.43
N LEU A 271 30.49 -5.32 15.60
CA LEU A 271 29.72 -5.56 16.83
C LEU A 271 29.01 -4.31 17.40
N ALA A 272 29.44 -3.11 16.98
CA ALA A 272 28.82 -1.85 17.37
C ALA A 272 27.59 -1.46 16.51
N LEU A 273 27.33 -2.15 15.40
CA LEU A 273 26.19 -1.85 14.52
C LEU A 273 24.85 -2.05 15.23
N LYS A 274 23.87 -1.19 14.93
CA LYS A 274 22.49 -1.32 15.38
C LYS A 274 21.58 -1.42 14.16
N ILE A 275 21.13 -2.63 13.84
CA ILE A 275 20.33 -2.94 12.65
C ILE A 275 18.94 -3.40 13.07
N CYS A 276 17.91 -2.81 12.48
CA CYS A 276 16.53 -3.08 12.85
C CYS A 276 15.65 -3.53 11.68
N ASP A 277 14.77 -4.48 11.94
CA ASP A 277 13.58 -4.75 11.13
C ASP A 277 12.30 -4.26 11.86
N PRO A 278 11.60 -3.24 11.33
CA PRO A 278 10.48 -2.60 12.02
C PRO A 278 9.15 -3.38 11.90
N ALA A 279 9.13 -4.45 11.10
CA ALA A 279 7.97 -5.30 10.87
C ALA A 279 8.47 -6.72 10.55
N MET A 280 9.20 -7.30 11.53
CA MET A 280 10.12 -8.42 11.27
C MET A 280 9.45 -9.73 10.84
N GLY A 281 8.15 -9.90 11.11
CA GLY A 281 7.46 -11.17 10.87
C GLY A 281 8.19 -12.31 11.57
N SER A 282 8.51 -13.37 10.82
CA SER A 282 9.28 -14.51 11.31
C SER A 282 10.79 -14.27 11.42
N GLY A 283 11.28 -13.06 11.14
CA GLY A 283 12.69 -12.68 11.29
C GLY A 283 13.59 -12.99 10.10
N ALA A 284 13.05 -13.14 8.88
CA ALA A 284 13.83 -13.50 7.69
C ALA A 284 15.01 -12.55 7.40
N PHE A 285 14.77 -11.23 7.46
CA PHE A 285 15.83 -10.23 7.28
C PHE A 285 16.84 -10.22 8.43
N LEU A 286 16.38 -10.45 9.67
CA LEU A 286 17.27 -10.52 10.83
C LEU A 286 18.19 -11.74 10.75
N VAL A 287 17.65 -12.90 10.34
CA VAL A 287 18.43 -14.11 10.10
C VAL A 287 19.48 -13.89 9.01
N GLU A 288 19.11 -13.28 7.88
CA GLU A 288 20.09 -13.07 6.81
C GLU A 288 21.12 -11.99 7.16
N THR A 289 20.72 -10.97 7.91
CA THR A 289 21.66 -9.98 8.49
C THR A 289 22.63 -10.66 9.46
N CYS A 290 22.15 -11.60 10.29
CA CYS A 290 22.97 -12.38 11.19
C CYS A 290 24.05 -13.16 10.44
N ARG A 291 23.64 -13.90 9.40
CA ARG A 291 24.55 -14.68 8.55
C ARG A 291 25.59 -13.78 7.89
N TYR A 292 25.15 -12.69 7.24
CA TYR A 292 26.05 -11.79 6.53
C TYR A 292 27.08 -11.11 7.44
N LEU A 293 26.64 -10.57 8.58
CA LEU A 293 27.56 -9.93 9.52
C LEU A 293 28.49 -10.93 10.22
N ALA A 294 28.04 -12.17 10.46
CA ALA A 294 28.89 -13.21 11.02
C ALA A 294 30.04 -13.58 10.07
N GLU A 295 29.77 -13.71 8.77
CA GLU A 295 30.80 -13.90 7.74
C GLU A 295 31.82 -12.74 7.73
N LEU A 296 31.34 -11.50 7.86
CA LEU A 296 32.21 -10.32 7.95
C LEU A 296 33.04 -10.30 9.25
N LEU A 297 32.48 -10.78 10.36
CA LEU A 297 33.13 -10.84 11.66
C LEU A 297 34.26 -11.88 11.65
N GLU A 298 34.02 -13.06 11.09
CA GLU A 298 35.07 -14.06 10.89
C GLU A 298 36.21 -13.52 10.02
N GLN A 299 35.87 -12.86 8.91
CA GLN A 299 36.87 -12.21 8.06
C GLN A 299 37.67 -11.14 8.81
N ALA A 300 37.06 -10.42 9.75
CA ALA A 300 37.75 -9.47 10.60
C ALA A 300 38.70 -10.17 11.58
N TRP A 301 38.26 -11.23 12.26
CA TRP A 301 39.12 -12.01 13.17
C TRP A 301 40.24 -12.76 12.48
N ILE A 302 40.05 -13.21 11.24
CA ILE A 302 41.15 -13.78 10.42
C ILE A 302 42.26 -12.73 10.21
N ARG A 303 41.89 -11.45 10.07
CA ARG A 303 42.85 -10.34 9.88
C ARG A 303 43.46 -9.85 11.20
N GLU A 304 42.67 -9.78 12.26
CA GLU A 304 43.03 -9.17 13.56
C GLU A 304 43.60 -10.17 14.57
N GLY A 305 43.37 -11.46 14.34
CA GLY A 305 43.56 -12.53 15.32
C GLY A 305 42.28 -12.87 16.08
N LEU A 306 42.13 -14.13 16.45
CA LEU A 306 41.00 -14.59 17.28
C LEU A 306 41.07 -13.95 18.67
N PRO A 307 39.93 -13.50 19.23
CA PRO A 307 39.83 -13.10 20.63
C PRO A 307 40.37 -14.20 21.56
N PRO A 308 41.03 -13.87 22.68
CA PRO A 308 41.59 -14.86 23.60
C PRO A 308 40.59 -15.93 24.07
N ALA A 309 39.32 -15.56 24.24
CA ALA A 309 38.25 -16.47 24.61
C ALA A 309 37.95 -17.56 23.54
N LEU A 310 38.31 -17.31 22.28
CA LEU A 310 38.05 -18.18 21.12
C LEU A 310 39.30 -18.96 20.66
N GLN A 311 40.45 -18.73 21.30
CA GLN A 311 41.68 -19.47 20.98
C GLN A 311 41.65 -20.89 21.58
N PRO A 312 42.44 -21.84 21.07
CA PRO A 312 42.53 -23.19 21.65
C PRO A 312 42.90 -23.14 23.14
N GLY A 313 42.08 -23.76 24.01
CA GLY A 313 42.21 -23.67 25.47
C GLY A 313 41.46 -22.50 26.12
N GLY A 314 40.85 -21.62 25.32
CA GLY A 314 39.86 -20.64 25.77
C GLY A 314 38.51 -21.31 26.10
N GLY A 315 37.66 -20.62 26.86
CA GLY A 315 36.36 -21.13 27.33
C GLY A 315 35.29 -21.34 26.24
N ALA A 316 35.66 -21.47 24.97
CA ALA A 316 34.76 -21.74 23.84
C ALA A 316 34.57 -23.24 23.56
N HIS A 317 35.19 -24.14 24.34
CA HIS A 317 34.95 -25.59 24.37
C HIS A 317 34.91 -26.32 23.00
N GLY A 318 35.56 -25.78 21.96
CA GLY A 318 35.59 -26.38 20.62
C GLY A 318 34.40 -26.06 19.72
N GLU A 319 33.55 -25.08 20.07
CA GLU A 319 32.51 -24.55 19.17
C GLU A 319 33.13 -23.90 17.93
N GLU A 320 32.47 -24.07 16.78
CA GLU A 320 32.90 -23.48 15.50
C GLU A 320 32.83 -21.94 15.55
N THR A 321 33.86 -21.26 15.04
CA THR A 321 33.96 -19.78 15.05
C THR A 321 32.72 -19.08 14.48
N LEU A 322 32.06 -19.70 13.50
CA LEU A 322 30.88 -19.15 12.85
C LEU A 322 29.64 -19.13 13.76
N ILE A 323 29.47 -20.16 14.59
CA ILE A 323 28.37 -20.27 15.56
C ILE A 323 28.50 -19.13 16.58
N ILE A 324 29.71 -18.94 17.10
CA ILE A 324 30.01 -17.88 18.08
C ILE A 324 29.82 -16.50 17.44
N SER A 325 30.28 -16.32 16.20
CA SER A 325 30.09 -15.08 15.44
C SER A 325 28.61 -14.74 15.31
N ARG A 326 27.78 -15.70 14.86
CA ARG A 326 26.32 -15.51 14.73
C ARG A 326 25.68 -15.16 16.07
N ARG A 327 26.11 -15.80 17.17
CA ARG A 327 25.58 -15.53 18.51
C ARG A 327 25.86 -14.08 18.94
N LEU A 328 27.09 -13.62 18.80
CA LEU A 328 27.48 -12.25 19.18
C LEU A 328 26.75 -11.20 18.34
N ILE A 329 26.62 -11.44 17.02
CA ILE A 329 25.85 -10.58 16.13
C ILE A 329 24.39 -10.51 16.56
N ALA A 330 23.74 -11.64 16.79
CA ALA A 330 22.34 -11.69 17.18
C ALA A 330 22.07 -10.96 18.52
N GLN A 331 22.99 -11.05 19.48
CA GLN A 331 22.87 -10.37 20.78
C GLN A 331 23.12 -8.86 20.71
N SER A 332 24.12 -8.46 19.92
CA SER A 332 24.68 -7.10 20.00
C SER A 332 24.17 -6.17 18.91
N CYS A 333 23.79 -6.71 17.75
CA CYS A 333 23.56 -5.94 16.55
C CYS A 333 22.10 -5.88 16.08
N LEU A 334 21.32 -6.93 16.34
CA LEU A 334 20.02 -7.12 15.69
C LEU A 334 18.87 -6.69 16.60
N TYR A 335 17.94 -5.94 16.02
CA TYR A 335 16.74 -5.43 16.67
C TYR A 335 15.52 -5.71 15.80
N GLY A 336 14.37 -5.94 16.41
CA GLY A 336 13.16 -6.22 15.64
C GLY A 336 11.89 -5.83 16.38
N VAL A 337 10.91 -5.36 15.62
CA VAL A 337 9.59 -5.03 16.15
C VAL A 337 8.53 -5.70 15.28
N ASP A 338 7.53 -6.30 15.92
CA ASP A 338 6.32 -6.75 15.24
C ASP A 338 5.11 -6.55 16.14
N LYS A 339 3.95 -6.22 15.55
CA LYS A 339 2.71 -6.05 16.30
C LYS A 339 2.14 -7.39 16.78
N ASN A 340 2.48 -8.50 16.11
CA ASN A 340 1.98 -9.82 16.42
C ASN A 340 2.96 -10.53 17.38
N PRO A 341 2.56 -10.84 18.63
CA PRO A 341 3.44 -11.50 19.60
C PRO A 341 3.90 -12.89 19.13
N PHE A 342 3.11 -13.57 18.30
CA PHE A 342 3.50 -14.87 17.72
C PHE A 342 4.61 -14.72 16.67
N ALA A 343 4.58 -13.66 15.85
CA ALA A 343 5.65 -13.33 14.91
C ALA A 343 6.98 -13.09 15.64
N VAL A 344 6.94 -12.29 16.72
CA VAL A 344 8.09 -12.03 17.59
C VAL A 344 8.70 -13.33 18.11
N ASN A 345 7.87 -14.24 18.64
CA ASN A 345 8.35 -15.54 19.13
C ASN A 345 8.97 -16.41 18.03
N LEU A 346 8.44 -16.34 16.81
CA LEU A 346 9.01 -17.05 15.68
C LEU A 346 10.34 -16.46 15.23
N ALA A 347 10.49 -15.14 15.24
CA ALA A 347 11.76 -14.48 14.96
C ALA A 347 12.84 -14.89 15.97
N LYS A 348 12.48 -14.95 17.26
CA LYS A 348 13.37 -15.47 18.33
C LYS A 348 13.80 -16.91 18.04
N LEU A 349 12.84 -17.76 17.67
CA LEU A 349 13.11 -19.16 17.31
C LEU A 349 14.04 -19.26 16.09
N SER A 350 13.77 -18.48 15.05
CA SER A 350 14.53 -18.49 13.79
C SER A 350 15.97 -18.05 14.01
N LEU A 351 16.21 -17.02 14.83
CA LEU A 351 17.57 -16.63 15.21
C LEU A 351 18.26 -17.69 16.05
N TRP A 352 17.57 -18.34 16.97
CA TRP A 352 18.16 -19.41 17.77
C TRP A 352 18.65 -20.56 16.87
N LEU A 353 17.82 -21.02 15.94
CA LEU A 353 18.14 -22.08 14.98
C LEU A 353 19.33 -21.74 14.09
N VAL A 354 19.56 -20.45 13.82
CA VAL A 354 20.72 -20.00 13.04
C VAL A 354 21.98 -19.94 13.89
N THR A 355 21.83 -19.66 15.19
CA THR A 355 22.96 -19.55 16.14
C THR A 355 23.41 -20.88 16.74
N LEU A 356 22.59 -21.94 16.73
CA LEU A 356 22.91 -23.35 17.09
C LEU A 356 23.74 -23.57 18.37
N SER A 357 23.66 -22.67 19.35
CA SER A 357 24.45 -22.82 20.58
C SER A 357 23.79 -23.84 21.50
N LYS A 358 24.52 -24.93 21.80
CA LYS A 358 24.05 -26.06 22.62
C LYS A 358 23.74 -25.64 24.06
N ASP A 359 24.60 -24.78 24.59
CA ASP A 359 24.62 -24.44 26.01
C ASP A 359 23.82 -23.18 26.36
N ALA A 360 23.21 -22.51 25.36
CA ALA A 360 22.71 -21.16 25.55
C ALA A 360 21.16 -21.05 25.52
N PRO A 361 20.59 -20.11 26.31
CA PRO A 361 19.14 -19.96 26.45
C PRO A 361 18.48 -19.24 25.27
N PHE A 362 17.15 -19.41 25.12
CA PHE A 362 16.31 -18.76 24.10
C PHE A 362 16.07 -17.27 24.34
N THR A 363 16.21 -16.81 25.59
CA THR A 363 15.87 -15.44 26.01
C THR A 363 16.91 -14.40 25.59
N PHE A 364 17.98 -14.82 24.91
CA PHE A 364 19.15 -14.01 24.60
C PHE A 364 18.92 -12.84 23.63
N VAL A 365 17.74 -12.77 23.02
CA VAL A 365 17.30 -11.68 22.13
C VAL A 365 16.04 -10.98 22.63
N ASP A 366 15.54 -11.30 23.83
CA ASP A 366 14.30 -10.72 24.38
C ASP A 366 14.40 -9.21 24.63
N HIS A 367 15.62 -8.70 24.85
CA HIS A 367 15.87 -7.27 24.97
C HIS A 367 15.75 -6.52 23.64
N ALA A 368 15.93 -7.21 22.51
CA ALA A 368 16.05 -6.60 21.18
C ALA A 368 14.86 -6.90 20.25
N LEU A 369 14.19 -8.06 20.42
CA LEU A 369 12.99 -8.42 19.68
C LEU A 369 11.74 -8.16 20.52
N LYS A 370 11.01 -7.10 20.17
CA LYS A 370 9.88 -6.59 20.96
C LYS A 370 8.54 -6.67 20.23
N CYS A 371 7.47 -6.79 21.00
CA CYS A 371 6.10 -6.76 20.50
C CYS A 371 5.52 -5.35 20.62
N GLY A 372 4.96 -4.81 19.54
CA GLY A 372 4.31 -3.49 19.53
C GLY A 372 4.06 -2.96 18.12
N ASP A 373 3.22 -1.93 18.01
CA ASP A 373 2.98 -1.24 16.74
C ASP A 373 4.09 -0.20 16.49
N SER A 374 5.00 -0.53 15.59
CA SER A 374 6.17 0.29 15.25
C SER A 374 5.84 1.68 14.69
N LEU A 375 4.60 1.90 14.23
CA LEU A 375 4.10 3.19 13.76
C LEU A 375 3.29 3.97 14.80
N VAL A 376 2.99 3.39 15.96
CA VAL A 376 2.22 4.04 17.02
C VAL A 376 3.04 4.17 18.29
N GLY A 377 3.59 5.35 18.52
CA GLY A 377 4.25 5.70 19.77
C GLY A 377 4.96 7.04 19.66
N TYR A 378 5.03 7.74 20.80
CA TYR A 378 5.75 9.00 20.93
C TYR A 378 7.22 8.80 21.31
N GLY A 379 8.08 9.71 20.88
CA GLY A 379 9.46 9.83 21.32
C GLY A 379 9.60 10.63 22.62
N ASP A 380 10.83 10.67 23.12
CA ASP A 380 11.24 11.42 24.32
C ASP A 380 10.97 12.93 24.22
N THR A 381 11.26 13.53 23.07
CA THR A 381 11.01 14.95 22.80
C THR A 381 9.52 15.30 22.84
N GLU A 382 8.66 14.52 22.18
CA GLU A 382 7.21 14.73 22.16
C GLU A 382 6.60 14.58 23.56
N ILE A 383 7.07 13.59 24.31
CA ILE A 383 6.68 13.35 25.70
C ILE A 383 7.15 14.51 26.60
N SER A 384 8.41 14.95 26.45
CA SER A 384 8.97 16.08 27.20
C SER A 384 8.29 17.42 26.88
N ASP A 385 8.02 17.70 25.60
CA ASP A 385 7.29 18.89 25.15
C ASP A 385 5.88 18.93 25.72
N PHE A 386 5.21 17.78 25.75
CA PHE A 386 3.91 17.65 26.39
C PHE A 386 4.01 17.95 27.89
N PHE A 387 5.05 17.48 28.61
CA PHE A 387 5.24 17.76 30.03
C PHE A 387 5.51 19.21 30.37
N SER A 388 6.34 19.88 29.57
CA SER A 388 6.63 21.31 29.76
C SER A 388 5.34 22.16 29.78
N LYS A 389 4.30 21.71 29.07
CA LYS A 389 3.00 22.38 28.99
C LYS A 389 2.07 22.05 30.17
N VAL A 390 2.29 20.94 30.88
CA VAL A 390 1.40 20.43 31.95
C VAL A 390 2.02 20.63 33.35
N GLN A 391 3.27 21.11 33.46
CA GLN A 391 3.95 21.46 34.73
C GLN A 391 4.06 20.30 35.74
N LEU A 392 4.29 19.07 35.27
CA LEU A 392 4.45 17.88 36.13
C LEU A 392 5.92 17.67 36.54
N THR A 393 6.32 18.19 37.71
CA THR A 393 7.73 18.19 38.17
C THR A 393 8.33 16.81 38.49
N PHE A 394 7.51 15.78 38.76
CA PHE A 394 8.03 14.44 39.07
C PHE A 394 8.61 13.70 37.85
N LEU A 395 8.25 14.12 36.63
CA LEU A 395 8.66 13.47 35.37
C LEU A 395 10.01 13.97 34.85
N ASP A 396 10.47 15.14 35.28
CA ASP A 396 11.80 15.67 34.94
C ASP A 396 12.93 14.78 35.49
N GLU A 397 12.70 14.10 36.61
CA GLU A 397 13.63 13.10 37.14
C GLU A 397 13.56 11.78 36.38
N GLN A 398 12.39 11.40 35.87
CA GLN A 398 12.19 10.17 35.11
C GLN A 398 12.85 10.22 33.73
N LEU A 399 12.89 11.39 33.07
CA LEU A 399 13.63 11.54 31.80
C LEU A 399 15.16 11.35 31.97
N LYS A 400 15.70 11.63 33.16
CA LYS A 400 17.13 11.40 33.48
C LYS A 400 17.48 9.91 33.63
N VAL A 401 16.48 9.02 33.63
CA VAL A 401 16.67 7.56 33.72
C VAL A 401 17.14 6.98 32.38
N LEU A 402 16.75 7.56 31.23
CA LEU A 402 17.09 7.01 29.91
C LEU A 402 18.61 6.90 29.64
N PRO A 403 19.45 7.92 29.94
CA PRO A 403 20.90 7.77 29.78
C PRO A 403 21.50 6.71 30.71
N LYS A 404 20.96 6.56 31.92
CA LYS A 404 21.41 5.52 32.87
C LYS A 404 21.06 4.12 32.35
N LEU A 405 19.84 3.94 31.84
CA LEU A 405 19.39 2.68 31.22
C LEU A 405 20.22 2.31 30.00
N SER A 406 20.60 3.30 29.18
CA SER A 406 21.49 3.08 28.04
C SER A 406 22.84 2.49 28.46
N THR A 407 23.51 3.11 29.43
CA THR A 407 24.80 2.62 29.96
C THR A 407 24.66 1.24 30.60
N ALA A 408 23.59 1.03 31.37
CA ALA A 408 23.32 -0.24 32.01
C ALA A 408 23.12 -1.36 30.96
N ARG A 409 22.30 -1.13 29.93
CA ARG A 409 22.08 -2.10 28.83
C ARG A 409 23.35 -2.45 28.06
N GLN A 410 24.18 -1.46 27.74
CA GLN A 410 25.46 -1.71 27.07
C GLN A 410 26.35 -2.65 27.89
N THR A 411 26.35 -2.49 29.22
CA THR A 411 27.08 -3.37 30.14
C THR A 411 26.46 -4.76 30.19
N THR A 412 25.13 -4.85 30.33
CA THR A 412 24.40 -6.12 30.37
C THR A 412 24.56 -6.94 29.08
N PHE A 413 24.70 -6.29 27.92
CA PHE A 413 24.92 -6.99 26.65
C PHE A 413 26.32 -7.61 26.54
N GLY A 414 27.33 -7.01 27.18
CA GLY A 414 28.69 -7.55 27.24
C GLY A 414 28.87 -8.71 28.22
N MET A 415 27.85 -9.03 29.04
CA MET A 415 27.90 -10.19 29.94
C MET A 415 27.82 -11.49 29.15
N ASP A 416 28.80 -12.37 29.39
CA ASP A 416 28.73 -13.77 29.00
C ASP A 416 27.55 -14.43 29.70
N SER A 417 26.70 -15.12 28.95
CA SER A 417 25.44 -15.71 29.42
C SER A 417 25.31 -17.16 28.96
N ARG A 418 26.44 -17.87 28.96
CA ARG A 418 26.54 -19.28 28.53
C ARG A 418 26.25 -20.26 29.65
N ASP A 419 26.38 -19.86 30.92
CA ASP A 419 25.93 -20.65 32.06
C ASP A 419 24.62 -20.11 32.64
N ASP A 420 23.87 -20.98 33.32
CA ASP A 420 22.53 -20.65 33.84
C ASP A 420 22.55 -19.52 34.89
N ALA A 421 23.63 -19.38 35.66
CA ALA A 421 23.72 -18.39 36.72
C ALA A 421 23.95 -16.98 36.16
N THR A 422 24.88 -16.84 35.21
CA THR A 422 25.15 -15.56 34.53
C THR A 422 23.98 -15.11 33.67
N ASP A 423 23.31 -16.04 32.98
CA ASP A 423 22.09 -15.72 32.22
C ASP A 423 20.93 -15.29 33.14
N TRP A 424 20.76 -15.94 34.29
CA TRP A 424 19.76 -15.51 35.28
C TRP A 424 20.05 -14.11 35.80
N GLN A 425 21.31 -13.79 36.13
CA GLN A 425 21.70 -12.45 36.56
C GLN A 425 21.44 -11.41 35.46
N LYS A 426 21.83 -11.70 34.21
CA LYS A 426 21.57 -10.84 33.06
C LYS A 426 20.07 -10.55 32.88
N ARG A 427 19.22 -11.56 33.06
CA ARG A 427 17.76 -11.40 32.98
C ARG A 427 17.17 -10.57 34.10
N GLN A 428 17.66 -10.74 35.34
CA GLN A 428 17.22 -9.89 36.45
C GLN A 428 17.54 -8.42 36.21
N GLU A 429 18.76 -8.16 35.72
CA GLU A 429 19.21 -6.82 35.40
C GLU A 429 18.35 -6.19 34.28
N LEU A 430 18.07 -6.93 33.20
CA LEU A 430 17.16 -6.46 32.14
C LEU A 430 15.73 -6.23 32.65
N ALA A 431 15.22 -7.08 33.54
CA ALA A 431 13.88 -6.93 34.11
C ALA A 431 13.78 -5.69 35.01
N HIS A 432 14.82 -5.41 35.82
CA HIS A 432 14.91 -4.17 36.60
C HIS A 432 14.92 -2.94 35.68
N GLN A 433 15.70 -2.98 34.62
CA GLN A 433 15.76 -1.90 33.63
C GLN A 433 14.42 -1.68 32.91
N GLU A 434 13.66 -2.75 32.65
CA GLU A 434 12.30 -2.63 32.12
C GLU A 434 11.35 -1.97 33.13
N GLU A 435 11.45 -2.31 34.41
CA GLU A 435 10.69 -1.69 35.51
C GLU A 435 10.96 -0.19 35.61
N ASP A 436 12.24 0.20 35.56
CA ASP A 436 12.67 1.60 35.60
C ASP A 436 12.12 2.43 34.43
N ALA A 437 11.88 1.80 33.27
CA ALA A 437 11.31 2.46 32.10
C ALA A 437 9.77 2.54 32.12
N LYS A 438 9.08 1.75 32.95
CA LYS A 438 7.60 1.66 32.96
C LYS A 438 6.90 2.99 33.20
N PRO A 439 7.32 3.86 34.14
CA PRO A 439 6.64 5.14 34.36
C PRO A 439 6.57 5.99 33.10
N LEU A 440 7.67 6.05 32.33
CA LEU A 440 7.73 6.85 31.12
C LEU A 440 6.89 6.24 29.98
N LYS A 441 6.93 4.90 29.85
CA LYS A 441 6.09 4.16 28.89
C LYS A 441 4.61 4.34 29.20
N LEU A 442 4.21 4.26 30.48
CA LEU A 442 2.83 4.45 30.92
C LEU A 442 2.28 5.82 30.50
N VAL A 443 3.10 6.86 30.61
CA VAL A 443 2.69 8.19 30.17
C VAL A 443 2.54 8.27 28.65
N GLY A 444 3.50 7.69 27.91
CA GLY A 444 3.40 7.57 26.46
C GLY A 444 2.13 6.83 26.02
N ASP A 445 1.82 5.71 26.66
CA ASP A 445 0.62 4.90 26.41
C ASP A 445 -0.66 5.72 26.65
N LEU A 446 -0.69 6.54 27.71
CA LEU A 446 -1.83 7.40 28.02
C LEU A 446 -1.99 8.55 27.03
N MET A 447 -0.89 9.13 26.54
CA MET A 447 -0.94 10.11 25.45
C MET A 447 -1.51 9.49 24.16
N VAL A 448 -1.15 8.23 23.86
CA VAL A 448 -1.72 7.49 22.73
C VAL A 448 -3.20 7.21 22.98
N ALA A 449 -3.57 6.74 24.17
CA ALA A 449 -4.97 6.51 24.55
C ALA A 449 -5.81 7.78 24.42
N ALA A 450 -5.28 8.94 24.84
CA ALA A 450 -5.96 10.23 24.69
C ALA A 450 -6.25 10.57 23.22
N PHE A 451 -5.31 10.26 22.32
CA PHE A 451 -5.48 10.47 20.89
C PHE A 451 -6.63 9.61 20.32
N PHE A 452 -6.65 8.31 20.62
CA PHE A 452 -7.63 7.37 20.07
C PHE A 452 -9.01 7.48 20.73
N ASN A 453 -9.08 8.02 21.95
CA ASN A 453 -10.34 8.25 22.66
C ASN A 453 -11.12 9.49 22.17
N SER A 454 -10.61 10.30 21.24
CA SER A 454 -11.39 11.38 20.60
C SER A 454 -11.04 11.57 19.11
N ARG A 455 -12.02 12.08 18.36
CA ARG A 455 -11.87 12.46 16.95
C ARG A 455 -11.56 13.95 16.74
N LYS A 456 -11.68 14.80 17.78
CA LYS A 456 -11.47 16.25 17.63
C LYS A 456 -10.13 16.67 18.26
N PRO A 457 -9.29 17.46 17.56
CA PRO A 457 -7.97 17.87 18.07
C PRO A 457 -8.00 18.50 19.46
N LYS A 458 -8.90 19.48 19.68
CA LYS A 458 -9.03 20.16 20.98
C LYS A 458 -9.44 19.22 22.13
N GLU A 459 -10.29 18.23 21.83
CA GLU A 459 -10.69 17.23 22.82
C GLU A 459 -9.56 16.22 23.10
N ARG A 460 -8.71 15.91 22.11
CA ARG A 460 -7.51 15.08 22.30
C ARG A 460 -6.52 15.76 23.25
N GLU A 461 -6.26 17.05 23.06
CA GLU A 461 -5.38 17.83 23.94
C GLU A 461 -5.90 17.87 25.38
N GLU A 462 -7.20 18.11 25.56
CA GLU A 462 -7.82 18.13 26.89
C GLU A 462 -7.76 16.75 27.56
N LYS A 463 -8.09 15.67 26.83
CA LYS A 463 -7.97 14.31 27.37
C LYS A 463 -6.54 13.95 27.72
N ALA A 464 -5.57 14.35 26.89
CA ALA A 464 -4.16 14.10 27.18
C ALA A 464 -3.74 14.78 28.49
N ARG A 465 -4.16 16.03 28.72
CA ARG A 465 -3.93 16.73 29.99
C ARG A 465 -4.55 16.00 31.18
N VAL A 466 -5.81 15.58 31.05
CA VAL A 466 -6.50 14.84 32.12
C VAL A 466 -5.79 13.52 32.41
N TYR A 467 -5.49 12.72 31.39
CA TYR A 467 -4.85 11.41 31.56
C TYR A 467 -3.44 11.53 32.12
N ALA A 468 -2.69 12.57 31.76
CA ALA A 468 -1.36 12.81 32.32
C ALA A 468 -1.40 13.26 33.79
N ALA A 469 -2.37 14.10 34.17
CA ALA A 469 -2.58 14.44 35.58
C ALA A 469 -2.91 13.20 36.42
N MET A 470 -3.70 12.27 35.88
CA MET A 470 -4.00 10.99 36.54
C MET A 470 -2.73 10.17 36.84
N VAL A 471 -1.66 10.27 36.05
CA VAL A 471 -0.41 9.52 36.31
C VAL A 471 0.28 10.01 37.58
N GLY A 472 0.42 11.32 37.74
CA GLY A 472 1.08 11.89 38.91
C GLY A 472 0.38 11.52 40.23
N ASP A 473 -0.95 11.49 40.18
CA ASP A 473 -1.78 11.15 41.34
C ASP A 473 -1.93 9.63 41.54
N ALA A 474 -1.92 8.82 40.47
CA ALA A 474 -1.99 7.35 40.53
C ALA A 474 -0.78 6.71 41.23
N PHE A 475 0.39 7.34 41.20
CA PHE A 475 1.54 6.89 42.00
C PHE A 475 1.32 7.06 43.52
N ARG A 476 0.30 7.82 43.94
CA ARG A 476 -0.02 8.10 45.36
C ARG A 476 -1.37 7.52 45.80
N ASP A 477 -2.27 7.21 44.87
CA ASP A 477 -3.64 6.76 45.13
C ASP A 477 -3.97 5.46 44.34
N GLU A 478 -4.29 4.38 45.07
CA GLU A 478 -4.63 3.08 44.50
C GLU A 478 -5.91 3.10 43.63
N GLY A 479 -6.88 3.97 43.91
CA GLY A 479 -8.13 4.05 43.14
C GLY A 479 -7.95 4.64 41.74
N LEU A 480 -6.95 5.51 41.57
CA LEU A 480 -6.58 6.08 40.27
C LEU A 480 -5.83 5.07 39.39
N ASN A 481 -5.11 4.11 39.99
CA ASN A 481 -4.44 3.03 39.25
C ASN A 481 -5.42 2.14 38.48
N GLU A 482 -6.56 1.78 39.09
CA GLU A 482 -7.59 0.99 38.39
C GLU A 482 -8.17 1.75 37.19
N ALA A 483 -8.44 3.05 37.33
CA ALA A 483 -8.96 3.88 36.26
C ALA A 483 -7.97 4.02 35.09
N VAL A 484 -6.68 4.21 35.40
CA VAL A 484 -5.60 4.22 34.40
C VAL A 484 -5.52 2.87 33.68
N GLN A 485 -5.54 1.76 34.43
CA GLN A 485 -5.46 0.43 33.83
C GLN A 485 -6.65 0.15 32.90
N GLN A 486 -7.87 0.58 33.27
CA GLN A 486 -9.04 0.45 32.41
C GLN A 486 -8.91 1.26 31.10
N LEU A 487 -8.30 2.44 31.14
CA LEU A 487 -8.05 3.24 29.93
C LEU A 487 -7.06 2.55 28.99
N LEU A 488 -6.00 1.97 29.55
CA LEU A 488 -4.99 1.22 28.79
C LEU A 488 -5.54 -0.09 28.23
N ASN A 489 -6.34 -0.82 29.01
CA ASN A 489 -6.99 -2.03 28.55
C ASN A 489 -7.90 -1.72 27.35
N ARG A 490 -8.70 -0.64 27.40
CA ARG A 490 -9.52 -0.22 26.24
C ARG A 490 -8.71 0.10 24.99
N LEU A 491 -7.47 0.57 25.13
CA LEU A 491 -6.59 0.81 23.98
C LEU A 491 -6.13 -0.52 23.36
N LYS A 492 -5.89 -1.54 24.19
CA LYS A 492 -5.40 -2.87 23.80
C LYS A 492 -6.53 -3.86 23.46
N ASP A 493 -7.76 -3.61 23.91
CA ASP A 493 -8.90 -4.50 23.75
C ASP A 493 -9.51 -4.46 22.34
N GLY A 494 -10.05 -5.61 21.91
CA GLY A 494 -10.77 -5.77 20.63
C GLY A 494 -9.90 -6.31 19.48
N GLU A 495 -10.54 -6.62 18.35
CA GLU A 495 -9.89 -7.24 17.16
C GLU A 495 -8.77 -6.37 16.55
N HIS A 496 -8.75 -5.07 16.88
CA HIS A 496 -7.77 -4.11 16.35
C HIS A 496 -7.05 -3.33 17.47
N GLY A 497 -6.91 -3.90 18.67
CA GLY A 497 -6.21 -3.25 19.78
C GLY A 497 -4.83 -2.70 19.40
N ILE A 498 -4.45 -1.58 20.02
CA ILE A 498 -3.15 -0.92 19.83
C ILE A 498 -2.25 -1.25 21.01
N THR A 499 -1.06 -1.77 20.70
CA THR A 499 0.04 -1.84 21.65
C THR A 499 1.08 -0.81 21.24
N PRO A 500 1.15 0.36 21.91
CA PRO A 500 2.09 1.39 21.53
C PRO A 500 3.55 0.94 21.64
N PHE A 501 4.40 1.48 20.79
CA PHE A 501 5.83 1.21 20.77
C PHE A 501 6.66 2.51 20.81
N HIS A 502 7.17 2.81 22.00
CA HIS A 502 7.96 4.01 22.29
C HIS A 502 9.45 3.76 22.06
N TRP A 503 9.92 3.90 20.83
CA TRP A 503 11.27 3.50 20.36
C TRP A 503 12.42 3.91 21.30
N GLN A 504 12.47 5.16 21.76
CA GLN A 504 13.54 5.67 22.62
C GLN A 504 13.54 5.04 24.03
N MET A 505 12.38 4.58 24.51
CA MET A 505 12.21 3.93 25.81
C MET A 505 12.38 2.41 25.71
N GLU A 506 12.06 1.85 24.54
CA GLU A 506 12.24 0.43 24.25
C GLU A 506 13.70 0.10 23.95
N PHE A 507 14.43 1.00 23.28
CA PHE A 507 15.84 0.83 22.88
C PHE A 507 16.72 2.02 23.29
N PRO A 508 16.80 2.39 24.58
CA PRO A 508 17.58 3.53 25.05
C PRO A 508 19.06 3.47 24.61
N GLU A 509 19.65 2.29 24.47
CA GLU A 509 21.04 2.11 24.03
C GLU A 509 21.30 2.50 22.56
N VAL A 510 20.25 2.57 21.73
CA VAL A 510 20.33 2.99 20.33
C VAL A 510 20.22 4.51 20.22
N PHE A 511 19.42 5.12 21.10
CA PHE A 511 19.08 6.54 21.03
C PHE A 511 19.84 7.43 22.01
N ASN A 512 20.53 6.88 23.02
CA ASN A 512 21.37 7.64 23.97
C ASN A 512 22.88 7.36 23.79
N ARG A 513 23.28 6.89 22.61
CA ARG A 513 24.71 6.79 22.20
C ARG A 513 25.17 8.10 21.55
N ASP A 514 26.48 8.27 21.37
CA ASP A 514 27.07 9.48 20.76
C ASP A 514 26.40 9.93 19.44
N GLN A 515 25.99 8.96 18.62
CA GLN A 515 25.26 9.17 17.37
C GLN A 515 23.89 8.48 17.46
N PRO A 516 22.84 9.18 17.91
CA PRO A 516 21.54 8.58 18.22
C PRO A 516 20.83 8.06 16.97
N GLY A 517 20.16 6.91 17.10
CA GLY A 517 19.37 6.27 16.04
C GLY A 517 20.04 5.02 15.45
N PHE A 518 19.32 4.27 14.62
CA PHE A 518 19.82 3.03 14.03
C PHE A 518 20.84 3.27 12.92
N ASP A 519 21.77 2.32 12.77
CA ASP A 519 22.74 2.30 11.67
C ASP A 519 22.09 1.88 10.36
N VAL A 520 21.29 0.81 10.40
CA VAL A 520 20.62 0.26 9.23
C VAL A 520 19.19 -0.18 9.56
N PHE A 521 18.24 0.08 8.66
CA PHE A 521 16.96 -0.63 8.64
C PHE A 521 16.88 -1.58 7.44
N VAL A 522 16.38 -2.79 7.66
CA VAL A 522 16.07 -3.77 6.61
C VAL A 522 14.72 -4.40 6.89
N GLY A 523 13.99 -4.82 5.86
CA GLY A 523 12.68 -5.45 6.11
C GLY A 523 11.74 -5.43 4.92
N ASN A 524 10.62 -6.12 5.10
CA ASN A 524 9.47 -6.10 4.20
C ASN A 524 8.22 -5.65 4.99
N PRO A 525 8.00 -4.33 5.13
CA PRO A 525 6.82 -3.83 5.84
C PRO A 525 5.51 -4.16 5.11
N PRO A 526 4.38 -4.23 5.82
CA PRO A 526 3.09 -4.59 5.22
C PRO A 526 2.58 -3.56 4.21
N PHE A 527 1.96 -4.04 3.12
CA PHE A 527 1.33 -3.21 2.09
C PHE A 527 -0.17 -3.12 2.35
N ALA A 528 -0.68 -1.90 2.51
CA ALA A 528 -2.11 -1.67 2.72
C ALA A 528 -2.51 -0.28 2.24
N GLY A 529 -3.35 -0.24 1.20
CA GLY A 529 -4.01 0.99 0.80
C GLY A 529 -5.07 1.43 1.82
N LYS A 530 -5.52 2.68 1.72
CA LYS A 530 -6.49 3.31 2.63
C LYS A 530 -7.67 2.45 3.07
N ASN A 531 -8.34 1.79 2.13
CA ASN A 531 -9.53 1.00 2.45
C ASN A 531 -9.19 -0.24 3.28
N THR A 532 -8.00 -0.81 3.06
CA THR A 532 -7.48 -1.93 3.85
C THR A 532 -7.09 -1.45 5.24
N ILE A 533 -6.35 -0.34 5.35
CA ILE A 533 -6.00 0.28 6.64
C ILE A 533 -7.27 0.59 7.44
N ALA A 534 -8.24 1.29 6.85
CA ALA A 534 -9.45 1.71 7.55
C ALA A 534 -10.33 0.54 8.02
N LYS A 535 -10.23 -0.63 7.38
CA LYS A 535 -10.98 -1.84 7.76
C LYS A 535 -10.25 -2.69 8.79
N GLY A 536 -8.92 -2.75 8.74
CA GLY A 536 -8.09 -3.64 9.57
C GLY A 536 -7.36 -2.94 10.71
N SER A 537 -7.80 -1.74 11.10
CA SER A 537 -7.14 -0.93 12.13
C SER A 537 -8.16 -0.08 12.88
N PRO A 538 -7.80 0.46 14.06
CA PRO A 538 -8.70 1.30 14.86
C PRO A 538 -9.22 2.53 14.14
N ALA A 539 -10.39 2.98 14.59
CA ALA A 539 -10.89 4.29 14.23
C ALA A 539 -9.83 5.36 14.56
N ALA A 540 -9.66 6.33 13.65
CA ALA A 540 -8.66 7.41 13.73
C ALA A 540 -7.18 7.04 13.49
N ILE A 541 -6.84 5.79 13.10
CA ILE A 541 -5.45 5.46 12.73
C ILE A 541 -4.89 6.32 11.59
N LEU A 542 -5.73 6.67 10.61
CA LEU A 542 -5.33 7.55 9.50
C LEU A 542 -5.08 8.99 9.97
N ASP A 543 -5.76 9.42 11.04
CA ASP A 543 -5.50 10.71 11.66
C ASP A 543 -4.21 10.66 12.48
N TRP A 544 -3.91 9.52 13.12
CA TRP A 544 -2.64 9.29 13.81
C TRP A 544 -1.47 9.40 12.85
N PHE A 545 -1.55 8.74 11.70
CA PHE A 545 -0.51 8.85 10.67
C PHE A 545 -0.27 10.28 10.18
N LYS A 546 -1.33 11.08 10.04
CA LYS A 546 -1.20 12.51 9.71
C LYS A 546 -0.61 13.33 10.85
N HIS A 547 -0.86 12.92 12.09
CA HIS A 547 -0.32 13.55 13.28
C HIS A 547 1.20 13.36 13.38
N ILE A 548 1.68 12.11 13.23
CA ILE A 548 3.11 11.79 13.34
C ILE A 548 3.91 12.12 12.08
N HIS A 549 3.27 12.11 10.90
CA HIS A 549 3.89 12.42 9.62
C HIS A 549 3.23 13.65 9.00
N GLU A 550 3.74 14.83 9.35
CA GLU A 550 3.27 16.11 8.81
C GLU A 550 3.25 16.10 7.27
N GLY A 551 2.17 16.61 6.68
CA GLY A 551 2.00 16.68 5.22
C GLY A 551 1.70 15.33 4.55
N SER A 552 1.56 14.23 5.31
CA SER A 552 1.15 12.94 4.75
C SER A 552 -0.30 12.92 4.29
N HIS A 553 -0.59 12.07 3.31
CA HIS A 553 -1.93 11.95 2.74
C HIS A 553 -2.65 10.71 3.25
N GLY A 554 -3.95 10.84 3.56
CA GLY A 554 -4.75 9.72 4.11
C GLY A 554 -5.05 8.60 3.11
N ASN A 555 -4.64 8.74 1.84
CA ASN A 555 -4.74 7.68 0.84
C ASN A 555 -3.43 6.91 0.62
N ALA A 556 -2.32 7.34 1.24
CA ALA A 556 -1.02 6.70 1.09
C ALA A 556 -1.08 5.23 1.53
N ASP A 557 -0.28 4.39 0.86
CA ASP A 557 -0.05 3.02 1.33
C ASP A 557 0.71 3.04 2.66
N LEU A 558 0.37 2.10 3.54
CA LEU A 558 1.00 1.92 4.86
C LEU A 558 2.54 1.88 4.77
N VAL A 559 3.09 1.29 3.72
CA VAL A 559 4.55 1.18 3.55
C VAL A 559 5.25 2.54 3.50
N ALA A 560 4.60 3.60 2.98
CA ALA A 560 5.20 4.95 2.96
C ALA A 560 5.42 5.49 4.38
N HIS A 561 4.54 5.15 5.33
CA HIS A 561 4.70 5.51 6.73
C HIS A 561 5.88 4.75 7.36
N PHE A 562 6.09 3.47 7.01
CA PHE A 562 7.27 2.72 7.44
C PHE A 562 8.57 3.34 6.94
N PHE A 563 8.66 3.68 5.65
CA PHE A 563 9.83 4.36 5.08
C PHE A 563 10.17 5.64 5.84
N ARG A 564 9.16 6.49 6.07
CA ARG A 564 9.34 7.76 6.78
C ARG A 564 9.71 7.56 8.25
N ARG A 565 9.07 6.62 8.95
CA ARG A 565 9.40 6.30 10.34
C ARG A 565 10.84 5.79 10.46
N CYS A 566 11.25 4.83 9.63
CA CYS A 566 12.61 4.31 9.62
C CYS A 566 13.62 5.43 9.35
N PHE A 567 13.38 6.28 8.35
CA PHE A 567 14.26 7.40 8.04
C PHE A 567 14.43 8.39 9.22
N ASN A 568 13.34 8.67 9.94
CA ASN A 568 13.40 9.52 11.13
C ASN A 568 14.24 8.86 12.25
N LEU A 569 14.12 7.55 12.42
CA LEU A 569 14.84 6.77 13.44
C LEU A 569 16.30 6.43 13.07
N LEU A 570 16.74 6.69 11.83
CA LEU A 570 18.13 6.51 11.43
C LEU A 570 19.04 7.58 12.06
N ARG A 571 20.26 7.18 12.42
CA ARG A 571 21.33 8.14 12.70
C ARG A 571 21.80 8.86 11.43
N PRO A 572 22.47 10.02 11.52
CA PRO A 572 23.16 10.60 10.38
C PRO A 572 24.17 9.61 9.75
N GLY A 573 24.12 9.45 8.42
CA GLY A 573 24.92 8.46 7.69
C GLY A 573 24.42 7.02 7.77
N GLY A 574 23.32 6.75 8.49
CA GLY A 574 22.63 5.46 8.46
C GLY A 574 21.85 5.25 7.17
N SER A 575 21.51 4.00 6.86
CA SER A 575 20.83 3.60 5.62
C SER A 575 19.62 2.71 5.88
N LEU A 576 18.71 2.62 4.92
CA LEU A 576 17.63 1.64 4.94
C LEU A 576 17.54 0.92 3.60
N GLY A 577 17.12 -0.35 3.62
CA GLY A 577 16.79 -1.15 2.45
C GLY A 577 15.49 -1.89 2.69
N LEU A 578 14.40 -1.38 2.11
CA LEU A 578 13.04 -1.89 2.37
C LEU A 578 12.36 -2.30 1.08
N VAL A 579 11.51 -3.32 1.19
CA VAL A 579 10.58 -3.73 0.13
C VAL A 579 9.32 -2.87 0.20
N ALA A 580 8.73 -2.54 -0.95
CA ALA A 580 7.54 -1.72 -1.07
C ALA A 580 6.63 -2.13 -2.22
N THR A 581 5.38 -1.67 -2.19
CA THR A 581 4.49 -1.67 -3.37
C THR A 581 5.04 -0.75 -4.47
N ASN A 582 4.73 -1.07 -5.73
CA ASN A 582 5.08 -0.25 -6.90
C ASN A 582 4.57 1.20 -6.82
N THR A 583 3.55 1.45 -6.00
CA THR A 583 3.02 2.80 -5.75
C THR A 583 3.95 3.67 -4.90
N ILE A 584 5.03 3.13 -4.33
CA ILE A 584 6.00 3.90 -3.52
C ILE A 584 6.61 5.09 -4.26
N ALA A 585 6.67 5.01 -5.60
CA ALA A 585 7.16 6.05 -6.50
C ALA A 585 6.03 6.83 -7.21
N GLN A 586 4.77 6.70 -6.76
CA GLN A 586 3.59 7.32 -7.39
C GLN A 586 2.68 8.04 -6.39
N GLY A 587 2.06 9.14 -6.84
CA GLY A 587 0.96 9.83 -6.16
C GLY A 587 1.13 10.10 -4.66
N ASP A 588 0.05 9.89 -3.91
CA ASP A 588 -0.04 10.16 -2.47
C ASP A 588 0.94 9.33 -1.61
N THR A 589 1.27 8.11 -2.05
CA THR A 589 2.23 7.23 -1.37
C THR A 589 3.65 7.78 -1.49
N ARG A 590 4.04 8.24 -2.68
CA ARG A 590 5.34 8.88 -2.94
C ARG A 590 5.52 10.17 -2.18
N SER A 591 4.50 11.05 -2.19
CA SER A 591 4.55 12.33 -1.50
C SER A 591 4.73 12.14 0.02
N THR A 592 4.04 11.15 0.58
CA THR A 592 4.12 10.78 2.01
C THR A 592 5.48 10.16 2.39
N GLY A 593 6.05 9.34 1.50
CA GLY A 593 7.29 8.59 1.73
C GLY A 593 8.51 9.20 1.04
N LEU A 594 8.86 8.69 -0.15
CA LEU A 594 10.14 9.00 -0.82
C LEU A 594 10.35 10.47 -1.13
N SER A 595 9.31 11.20 -1.55
CA SER A 595 9.43 12.64 -1.85
C SER A 595 9.83 13.41 -0.60
N TRP A 596 9.15 13.16 0.53
CA TRP A 596 9.47 13.79 1.79
C TRP A 596 10.89 13.43 2.23
N ILE A 597 11.27 12.15 2.16
CA ILE A 597 12.62 11.70 2.54
C ILE A 597 13.69 12.41 1.70
N CYS A 598 13.52 12.47 0.37
CA CYS A 598 14.49 13.11 -0.51
C CYS A 598 14.60 14.62 -0.28
N THR A 599 13.52 15.30 0.13
CA THR A 599 13.56 16.73 0.45
C THR A 599 14.03 17.02 1.88
N HIS A 600 14.17 16.00 2.73
CA HIS A 600 14.60 16.11 4.12
C HIS A 600 15.96 15.41 4.37
N GLY A 601 16.85 15.49 3.38
CA GLY A 601 18.24 15.03 3.51
C GLY A 601 18.45 13.54 3.27
N GLY A 602 17.50 12.85 2.62
CA GLY A 602 17.67 11.47 2.19
C GLY A 602 18.18 11.36 0.75
N ALA A 603 19.10 10.43 0.49
CA ALA A 603 19.59 10.11 -0.85
C ALA A 603 19.24 8.65 -1.21
N ILE A 604 18.40 8.47 -2.23
CA ILE A 604 18.18 7.14 -2.82
C ILE A 604 19.45 6.76 -3.58
N TYR A 605 20.06 5.64 -3.22
CA TYR A 605 21.31 5.18 -3.85
C TYR A 605 21.16 3.85 -4.59
N ALA A 606 20.10 3.10 -4.33
CA ALA A 606 19.75 1.95 -5.12
C ALA A 606 18.23 1.77 -5.18
N ALA A 607 17.72 1.38 -6.34
CA ALA A 607 16.33 1.01 -6.49
C ALA A 607 16.12 -0.01 -7.62
N ARG A 608 15.17 -0.92 -7.42
CA ARG A 608 14.59 -1.79 -8.45
C ARG A 608 13.08 -1.59 -8.45
N LYS A 609 12.51 -1.11 -9.56
CA LYS A 609 11.08 -0.75 -9.63
C LYS A 609 10.14 -1.96 -9.73
N ARG A 610 10.60 -3.03 -10.38
CA ARG A 610 9.83 -4.25 -10.63
C ARG A 610 10.68 -5.46 -10.28
N TYR A 611 10.57 -5.90 -9.05
CA TYR A 611 11.19 -7.12 -8.55
C TYR A 611 10.08 -8.14 -8.34
N LYS A 612 10.12 -9.27 -9.03
CA LYS A 612 9.14 -10.34 -8.79
C LYS A 612 9.51 -11.10 -7.53
N TRP A 613 8.50 -11.34 -6.70
CA TRP A 613 8.64 -12.20 -5.53
C TRP A 613 9.01 -13.62 -5.97
N PRO A 614 10.14 -14.18 -5.52
CA PRO A 614 10.52 -15.51 -5.95
C PRO A 614 9.62 -16.58 -5.33
N GLY A 615 9.41 -17.67 -6.06
CA GLY A 615 8.52 -18.77 -5.67
C GLY A 615 7.08 -18.57 -6.13
N VAL A 616 6.13 -19.12 -5.38
CA VAL A 616 4.74 -19.27 -5.86
C VAL A 616 3.99 -17.92 -5.90
N ALA A 617 4.49 -16.84 -5.31
CA ALA A 617 3.78 -15.55 -5.20
C ALA A 617 3.93 -14.65 -6.44
N ALA A 618 2.81 -14.41 -7.13
CA ALA A 618 2.69 -13.46 -8.23
C ALA A 618 2.59 -12.01 -7.72
N VAL A 619 3.61 -11.57 -6.98
CA VAL A 619 3.68 -10.20 -6.46
C VAL A 619 4.90 -9.51 -7.05
N VAL A 620 4.69 -8.37 -7.70
CA VAL A 620 5.76 -7.48 -8.14
C VAL A 620 5.91 -6.36 -7.12
N VAL A 621 7.11 -6.22 -6.57
CA VAL A 621 7.46 -5.24 -5.55
C VAL A 621 8.52 -4.28 -6.06
N SER A 622 8.65 -3.13 -5.42
CA SER A 622 9.82 -2.26 -5.54
C SER A 622 10.76 -2.51 -4.36
N VAL A 623 12.06 -2.47 -4.61
CA VAL A 623 13.10 -2.52 -3.57
C VAL A 623 13.82 -1.18 -3.61
N VAL A 624 13.88 -0.48 -2.48
CA VAL A 624 14.45 0.88 -2.43
C VAL A 624 15.42 1.01 -1.25
N HIS A 625 16.61 1.53 -1.56
CA HIS A 625 17.66 1.80 -0.60
C HIS A 625 17.94 3.29 -0.48
N VAL A 626 17.94 3.79 0.76
CA VAL A 626 18.08 5.21 1.07
C VAL A 626 19.15 5.42 2.13
N LEU A 627 20.00 6.42 1.94
CA LEU A 627 20.94 6.92 2.94
C LEU A 627 20.38 8.21 3.58
N LYS A 628 20.52 8.36 4.90
CA LYS A 628 20.31 9.63 5.60
C LYS A 628 21.57 10.49 5.49
N GLY A 629 21.55 11.45 4.58
CA GLY A 629 22.66 12.31 4.18
C GLY A 629 22.98 12.16 2.69
N ASN A 630 24.10 12.76 2.29
CA ASN A 630 24.55 12.71 0.90
C ASN A 630 25.33 11.43 0.63
N TYR A 631 24.97 10.72 -0.44
CA TYR A 631 25.69 9.53 -0.88
C TYR A 631 26.59 9.86 -2.07
N ALA A 632 27.91 9.74 -1.85
CA ALA A 632 28.95 10.01 -2.85
C ALA A 632 29.32 8.77 -3.70
N GLY A 633 28.89 7.58 -3.29
CA GLY A 633 29.17 6.35 -4.03
C GLY A 633 28.36 6.21 -5.32
N LYS A 634 28.61 5.10 -6.03
CA LYS A 634 27.89 4.74 -7.26
C LYS A 634 26.44 4.38 -6.96
N LYS A 635 25.49 4.98 -7.69
CA LYS A 635 24.06 4.73 -7.52
C LYS A 635 23.55 3.78 -8.60
N TRP A 636 22.56 2.95 -8.26
CA TRP A 636 22.05 1.90 -9.14
C TRP A 636 20.53 1.95 -9.29
N LEU A 637 20.06 2.08 -10.52
CA LEU A 637 18.62 2.02 -10.83
C LEU A 637 18.39 0.90 -11.84
N ASP A 638 17.61 -0.11 -11.46
CA ASP A 638 17.31 -1.29 -12.28
C ASP A 638 18.58 -1.96 -12.86
N GLY A 639 19.64 -2.03 -12.04
CA GLY A 639 20.94 -2.61 -12.41
C GLY A 639 21.88 -1.67 -13.19
N GLN A 640 21.44 -0.47 -13.56
CA GLN A 640 22.24 0.51 -14.29
C GLN A 640 22.83 1.57 -13.38
N SER A 641 24.07 2.00 -13.68
CA SER A 641 24.71 3.10 -12.98
C SER A 641 24.08 4.43 -13.37
N VAL A 642 23.73 5.23 -12.37
CA VAL A 642 23.14 6.57 -12.58
C VAL A 642 23.75 7.58 -11.62
N ASP A 643 23.72 8.87 -11.98
CA ASP A 643 24.27 9.94 -11.14
C ASP A 643 23.34 10.30 -9.97
N LYS A 644 22.02 10.20 -10.20
CA LYS A 644 20.97 10.53 -9.24
C LYS A 644 19.84 9.51 -9.34
N ILE A 645 19.10 9.34 -8.23
CA ILE A 645 17.80 8.65 -8.22
C ILE A 645 16.80 9.58 -7.55
N THR A 646 15.73 9.94 -8.27
CA THR A 646 14.68 10.82 -7.73
C THR A 646 13.62 10.06 -6.95
N ALA A 647 12.69 10.78 -6.31
CA ALA A 647 11.55 10.15 -5.63
C ALA A 647 10.58 9.44 -6.59
N PHE A 648 10.66 9.71 -7.90
CA PHE A 648 9.96 8.96 -8.95
C PHE A 648 10.72 7.71 -9.39
N LEU A 649 11.89 7.43 -8.80
CA LEU A 649 12.82 6.38 -9.22
C LEU A 649 13.25 6.58 -10.69
N PHE A 650 13.56 7.83 -11.04
CA PHE A 650 14.19 8.22 -12.31
C PHE A 650 15.65 8.59 -12.09
N ALA A 651 16.46 8.45 -13.15
CA ALA A 651 17.87 8.82 -13.14
C ALA A 651 18.10 10.34 -13.05
N ASN A 652 17.14 11.13 -13.55
CA ASN A 652 17.24 12.59 -13.68
C ASN A 652 15.97 13.28 -13.14
N GLY A 653 16.03 14.61 -12.98
CA GLY A 653 14.89 15.45 -12.61
C GLY A 653 14.78 15.79 -11.12
N GLY A 654 13.61 16.30 -10.73
CA GLY A 654 13.27 16.71 -9.37
C GLY A 654 12.58 15.63 -8.54
N HIS A 655 12.35 15.93 -7.26
CA HIS A 655 11.53 15.09 -6.37
C HIS A 655 10.08 15.57 -6.30
N GLU A 656 9.81 16.83 -6.64
CA GLU A 656 8.50 17.46 -6.47
C GLU A 656 7.49 17.03 -7.54
N ASP A 657 6.20 17.04 -7.17
CA ASP A 657 5.11 16.95 -8.16
C ASP A 657 5.10 18.20 -9.06
N PRO A 658 4.70 18.06 -10.33
CA PRO A 658 4.60 19.20 -11.22
C PRO A 658 3.49 20.16 -10.77
N LYS A 659 3.75 21.45 -10.92
CA LYS A 659 2.86 22.52 -10.43
C LYS A 659 2.09 23.14 -11.59
N PRO A 660 0.81 23.55 -11.38
CA PRO A 660 0.05 24.27 -12.40
C PRO A 660 0.75 25.58 -12.78
N LEU A 661 0.89 25.83 -14.07
CA LEU A 661 1.49 27.04 -14.62
C LEU A 661 0.38 28.07 -14.89
N ALA A 662 0.59 29.30 -14.43
CA ALA A 662 -0.33 30.42 -14.63
C ALA A 662 -0.56 30.68 -16.13
N ALA A 663 0.47 30.50 -16.97
CA ALA A 663 0.38 30.60 -18.42
C ALA A 663 -0.64 29.63 -19.07
N ASN A 664 -1.00 28.54 -18.38
CA ASN A 664 -1.93 27.54 -18.88
C ASN A 664 -3.37 27.73 -18.36
N ALA A 665 -3.56 28.61 -17.36
CA ALA A 665 -4.86 28.81 -16.74
C ALA A 665 -5.90 29.33 -17.73
N GLY A 666 -7.13 28.80 -17.66
CA GLY A 666 -8.25 29.25 -18.49
C GLY A 666 -8.17 28.86 -19.98
N LYS A 667 -7.27 27.94 -20.35
CA LYS A 667 -7.17 27.40 -21.73
C LYS A 667 -7.84 26.03 -21.90
N SER A 668 -8.13 25.37 -20.79
CA SER A 668 -8.62 23.99 -20.74
C SER A 668 -9.71 23.84 -19.68
N PHE A 669 -10.78 23.13 -19.99
CA PHE A 669 -11.99 23.06 -19.18
C PHE A 669 -12.58 21.65 -19.19
N GLN A 670 -13.28 21.26 -18.13
CA GLN A 670 -14.14 20.08 -18.17
C GLN A 670 -15.50 20.47 -18.77
N GLY A 671 -16.08 19.59 -19.60
CA GLY A 671 -17.45 19.75 -20.08
C GLY A 671 -18.52 19.74 -18.98
N SER A 672 -19.76 20.00 -19.38
CA SER A 672 -20.91 20.20 -18.51
C SER A 672 -21.47 18.89 -17.95
N THR A 673 -21.90 18.91 -16.69
CA THR A 673 -22.57 17.79 -16.03
C THR A 673 -24.07 18.01 -16.08
N VAL A 674 -24.75 17.45 -17.09
CA VAL A 674 -26.21 17.60 -17.29
C VAL A 674 -27.01 17.10 -16.08
N PHE A 675 -26.62 15.93 -15.53
CA PHE A 675 -27.23 15.30 -14.34
C PHE A 675 -28.75 15.13 -14.45
N GLY A 676 -29.18 14.28 -15.39
CA GLY A 676 -30.58 13.89 -15.62
C GLY A 676 -30.86 13.68 -17.10
N LEU A 677 -31.19 12.45 -17.50
CA LEU A 677 -31.46 12.14 -18.92
C LEU A 677 -32.71 12.84 -19.48
N GLY A 678 -33.62 13.28 -18.61
CA GLY A 678 -34.81 14.04 -19.00
C GLY A 678 -34.53 15.41 -19.64
N PHE A 679 -33.29 15.89 -19.64
CA PHE A 679 -32.87 17.06 -20.43
C PHE A 679 -32.56 16.73 -21.89
N THR A 680 -32.42 15.46 -22.24
CA THR A 680 -31.85 15.04 -23.54
C THR A 680 -32.92 14.54 -24.50
N PHE A 681 -32.66 14.71 -25.80
CA PHE A 681 -33.41 14.10 -26.89
C PHE A 681 -32.54 13.09 -27.63
N ASN A 682 -33.04 11.87 -27.83
CA ASN A 682 -32.33 10.77 -28.46
C ASN A 682 -33.32 9.68 -28.92
N ASP A 683 -33.05 9.03 -30.04
CA ASP A 683 -33.83 7.90 -30.59
C ASP A 683 -33.19 6.52 -30.34
N SER A 684 -32.06 6.45 -29.64
CA SER A 684 -31.35 5.19 -29.37
C SER A 684 -32.02 4.26 -28.34
N SER A 685 -33.23 4.57 -27.88
CA SER A 685 -33.99 3.77 -26.91
C SER A 685 -35.50 3.94 -27.12
N ASP A 686 -36.31 2.90 -26.88
CA ASP A 686 -37.78 2.89 -27.03
C ASP A 686 -38.54 3.74 -25.97
N ALA A 687 -37.91 4.76 -25.40
CA ALA A 687 -38.47 5.58 -24.33
C ALA A 687 -39.47 6.62 -24.85
N SER A 688 -40.62 6.76 -24.17
CA SER A 688 -41.63 7.77 -24.50
C SER A 688 -41.44 9.07 -23.72
N ASP A 689 -42.22 10.10 -24.06
CA ASP A 689 -42.32 11.36 -23.30
C ASP A 689 -42.89 11.18 -21.88
N GLU A 690 -43.47 10.00 -21.59
CA GLU A 690 -44.13 9.70 -20.32
C GLU A 690 -43.22 8.98 -19.33
N THR A 691 -42.15 8.33 -19.80
CA THR A 691 -41.20 7.63 -18.95
C THR A 691 -40.30 8.63 -18.21
N SER A 692 -40.34 8.61 -16.87
CA SER A 692 -39.47 9.46 -16.04
C SER A 692 -38.02 8.95 -16.08
N GLY A 693 -37.05 9.87 -16.00
CA GLY A 693 -35.63 9.52 -15.95
C GLY A 693 -34.99 9.05 -17.26
N THR A 694 -35.71 9.10 -18.39
CA THR A 694 -35.19 8.73 -19.73
C THR A 694 -35.14 9.93 -20.68
N PRO A 695 -34.36 9.86 -21.78
CA PRO A 695 -34.43 10.85 -22.86
C PRO A 695 -35.82 10.95 -23.47
N SER A 696 -36.10 12.04 -24.19
CA SER A 696 -37.31 12.18 -25.02
C SER A 696 -36.97 11.88 -26.49
N PRO A 697 -37.91 11.39 -27.31
CA PRO A 697 -37.63 11.14 -28.74
C PRO A 697 -37.27 12.43 -29.50
N ILE A 698 -36.45 12.32 -30.55
CA ILE A 698 -36.10 13.45 -31.42
C ILE A 698 -37.35 14.00 -32.11
N LYS A 699 -38.30 13.14 -32.49
CA LYS A 699 -39.61 13.57 -33.02
C LYS A 699 -40.37 14.53 -32.08
N THR A 700 -40.21 14.37 -30.76
CA THR A 700 -40.79 15.30 -29.79
C THR A 700 -40.14 16.67 -29.89
N MET A 701 -38.80 16.72 -29.98
CA MET A 701 -38.04 17.96 -30.17
C MET A 701 -38.45 18.68 -31.45
N GLU A 702 -38.55 17.96 -32.58
CA GLU A 702 -38.96 18.50 -33.88
C GLU A 702 -40.36 19.12 -33.81
N ARG A 703 -41.33 18.40 -33.22
CA ARG A 703 -42.70 18.89 -33.02
C ARG A 703 -42.73 20.16 -32.17
N LEU A 704 -41.96 20.21 -31.08
CA LEU A 704 -41.91 21.38 -30.19
C LEU A 704 -41.24 22.58 -30.85
N THR A 705 -40.22 22.35 -31.65
CA THR A 705 -39.51 23.41 -32.38
C THR A 705 -40.36 23.97 -33.51
N ALA A 706 -41.07 23.11 -34.26
CA ALA A 706 -42.02 23.52 -35.28
C ALA A 706 -43.20 24.33 -34.69
N LYS A 707 -43.69 23.95 -33.51
CA LYS A 707 -44.78 24.66 -32.82
C LYS A 707 -44.35 26.02 -32.27
N ALA A 708 -43.12 26.12 -31.75
CA ALA A 708 -42.58 27.35 -31.18
C ALA A 708 -41.09 27.47 -31.53
N PRO A 709 -40.75 28.24 -32.60
CA PRO A 709 -39.36 28.36 -33.07
C PRO A 709 -38.37 28.81 -31.99
N LYS A 710 -38.83 29.61 -31.02
CA LYS A 710 -38.06 30.06 -29.85
C LYS A 710 -37.48 28.92 -28.99
N ASN A 711 -38.04 27.70 -29.07
CA ASN A 711 -37.47 26.54 -28.39
C ASN A 711 -36.05 26.22 -28.87
N GLN A 712 -35.70 26.59 -30.10
CA GLN A 712 -34.37 26.40 -30.66
C GLN A 712 -33.28 27.19 -29.91
N ASP A 713 -33.64 28.31 -29.27
CA ASP A 713 -32.72 29.15 -28.47
C ASP A 713 -32.12 28.43 -27.26
N VAL A 714 -32.73 27.31 -26.83
CA VAL A 714 -32.31 26.52 -25.66
C VAL A 714 -32.09 25.04 -25.98
N ILE A 715 -32.17 24.64 -27.25
CA ILE A 715 -31.92 23.26 -27.69
C ILE A 715 -30.60 23.25 -28.46
N PHE A 716 -29.63 22.50 -27.94
CA PHE A 716 -28.29 22.43 -28.50
C PHE A 716 -27.94 20.99 -28.87
N PRO A 717 -27.11 20.77 -29.90
CA PRO A 717 -26.44 19.50 -30.10
C PRO A 717 -25.66 19.09 -28.85
N LEU A 718 -25.76 17.82 -28.48
CA LEU A 718 -25.07 17.25 -27.32
C LEU A 718 -23.99 16.28 -27.80
N ILE A 719 -22.76 16.49 -27.32
CA ILE A 719 -21.63 15.65 -27.69
C ILE A 719 -20.86 15.20 -26.44
N GLY A 720 -20.50 13.93 -26.40
CA GLY A 720 -19.67 13.35 -25.36
C GLY A 720 -18.54 12.49 -25.93
N SER A 721 -17.85 11.79 -25.05
CA SER A 721 -16.79 10.85 -25.44
C SER A 721 -17.27 9.77 -26.42
N GLU A 722 -18.54 9.39 -26.37
CA GLU A 722 -19.12 8.34 -27.22
C GLU A 722 -19.09 8.74 -28.70
N GLU A 723 -19.61 9.92 -29.06
CA GLU A 723 -19.59 10.41 -30.43
C GLU A 723 -18.15 10.66 -30.91
N VAL A 724 -17.33 11.29 -30.08
CA VAL A 724 -15.94 11.61 -30.42
C VAL A 724 -15.14 10.34 -30.73
N ASN A 725 -15.33 9.28 -29.95
CA ASN A 725 -14.55 8.05 -30.09
C ASN A 725 -15.03 7.10 -31.19
N ASN A 726 -16.32 7.11 -31.50
CA ASN A 726 -16.93 6.07 -32.34
C ASN A 726 -17.37 6.57 -33.73
N SER A 727 -17.67 7.86 -33.89
CA SER A 727 -18.08 8.42 -35.19
C SER A 727 -16.85 8.82 -36.03
N PRO A 728 -16.80 8.46 -37.32
CA PRO A 728 -15.74 8.89 -38.24
C PRO A 728 -15.65 10.41 -38.44
N THR A 729 -16.77 11.11 -38.24
CA THR A 729 -16.89 12.57 -38.42
C THR A 729 -17.23 13.29 -37.12
N HIS A 730 -17.24 12.57 -35.99
CA HIS A 730 -17.68 13.08 -34.69
C HIS A 730 -19.12 13.61 -34.69
N ALA A 731 -19.97 13.08 -35.58
CA ALA A 731 -21.35 13.53 -35.73
C ALA A 731 -22.15 13.30 -34.44
N TYR A 732 -22.85 14.33 -34.00
CA TYR A 732 -23.81 14.22 -32.90
C TYR A 732 -25.09 13.56 -33.39
N HIS A 733 -25.75 12.82 -32.51
CA HIS A 733 -27.07 12.22 -32.75
C HIS A 733 -28.04 12.52 -31.59
N ARG A 734 -27.62 13.36 -30.63
CA ARG A 734 -28.38 13.72 -29.43
C ARG A 734 -28.47 15.23 -29.31
N TYR A 735 -29.54 15.69 -28.66
CA TYR A 735 -29.76 17.10 -28.33
C TYR A 735 -30.03 17.26 -26.84
N VAL A 736 -29.86 18.47 -26.33
CA VAL A 736 -30.08 18.79 -24.91
C VAL A 736 -30.79 20.13 -24.74
N ILE A 737 -31.70 20.19 -23.77
CA ILE A 737 -32.30 21.43 -23.28
C ILE A 737 -31.30 22.10 -22.33
N ASN A 738 -30.77 23.25 -22.70
CA ASN A 738 -29.86 24.06 -21.88
C ASN A 738 -30.46 25.45 -21.60
N PHE A 739 -31.04 25.61 -20.41
CA PHE A 739 -31.57 26.91 -19.98
C PHE A 739 -30.48 27.91 -19.54
N GLY A 740 -29.21 27.50 -19.47
CA GLY A 740 -28.10 28.33 -19.00
C GLY A 740 -28.25 28.75 -17.54
N GLY A 741 -27.95 30.01 -17.21
CA GLY A 741 -28.05 30.54 -15.84
C GLY A 741 -29.40 31.16 -15.47
N ARG A 742 -30.45 30.95 -16.27
CA ARG A 742 -31.74 31.66 -16.18
C ARG A 742 -32.60 31.21 -14.99
N ARG A 743 -33.50 32.10 -14.54
CA ARG A 743 -34.41 31.83 -13.40
C ARG A 743 -35.55 30.91 -13.82
N GLU A 744 -36.08 30.11 -12.88
CA GLU A 744 -37.17 29.15 -13.18
C GLU A 744 -38.40 29.83 -13.80
N GLU A 745 -38.84 30.95 -13.23
CA GLU A 745 -40.00 31.73 -13.69
C GLU A 745 -39.83 32.19 -15.15
N GLU A 746 -38.62 32.63 -15.49
CA GLU A 746 -38.26 33.05 -16.84
C GLU A 746 -38.32 31.85 -17.81
N CYS A 747 -37.77 30.71 -17.41
CA CYS A 747 -37.82 29.50 -18.23
C CYS A 747 -39.26 29.01 -18.46
N ARG A 748 -40.12 29.08 -17.44
CA ARG A 748 -41.54 28.70 -17.55
C ARG A 748 -42.32 29.63 -18.48
N HIS A 749 -42.03 30.92 -18.45
CA HIS A 749 -42.68 31.90 -19.32
C HIS A 749 -42.21 31.76 -20.78
N GLN A 750 -40.90 31.61 -21.01
CA GLN A 750 -40.34 31.61 -22.36
C GLN A 750 -40.38 30.24 -23.06
N TRP A 751 -40.25 29.13 -22.31
CA TRP A 751 -40.20 27.76 -22.84
C TRP A 751 -41.09 26.80 -22.02
N PRO A 752 -42.41 27.01 -21.96
CA PRO A 752 -43.32 26.28 -21.07
C PRO A 752 -43.35 24.77 -21.33
N GLU A 753 -43.32 24.34 -22.59
CA GLU A 753 -43.40 22.91 -22.94
C GLU A 753 -42.09 22.16 -22.62
N LEU A 754 -40.93 22.79 -22.84
CA LEU A 754 -39.63 22.23 -22.45
C LEU A 754 -39.50 22.13 -20.92
N MET A 755 -39.98 23.14 -20.19
CA MET A 755 -40.02 23.09 -18.73
C MET A 755 -40.89 21.96 -18.20
N LYS A 756 -42.04 21.67 -18.83
CA LYS A 756 -42.88 20.52 -18.44
C LYS A 756 -42.16 19.18 -18.60
N ILE A 757 -41.33 19.02 -19.64
CA ILE A 757 -40.52 17.81 -19.84
C ILE A 757 -39.52 17.65 -18.70
N VAL A 758 -38.71 18.69 -18.42
CA VAL A 758 -37.71 18.66 -17.36
C VAL A 758 -38.36 18.48 -15.98
N GLU A 759 -39.50 19.12 -15.74
CA GLU A 759 -40.27 18.98 -14.49
C GLU A 759 -40.76 17.55 -14.28
N ARG A 760 -41.26 16.90 -15.33
CA ARG A 760 -41.73 15.52 -15.25
C ARG A 760 -40.59 14.51 -15.09
N LYS A 761 -39.52 14.68 -15.87
CA LYS A 761 -38.48 13.66 -16.04
C LYS A 761 -37.24 13.83 -15.16
N VAL A 762 -36.95 15.04 -14.66
CA VAL A 762 -35.74 15.35 -13.89
C VAL A 762 -36.05 15.67 -12.44
N LYS A 763 -37.06 16.50 -12.19
CA LYS A 763 -37.41 17.00 -10.84
C LYS A 763 -37.62 15.88 -9.81
N PRO A 764 -38.36 14.78 -10.09
CA PRO A 764 -38.59 13.74 -9.08
C PRO A 764 -37.28 13.07 -8.61
N GLY A 765 -36.39 12.75 -9.56
CA GLY A 765 -35.10 12.12 -9.25
C GLY A 765 -34.16 13.01 -8.45
N ARG A 766 -34.18 14.34 -8.70
CA ARG A 766 -33.32 15.28 -7.98
C ARG A 766 -33.82 15.63 -6.58
N ILE A 767 -35.14 15.82 -6.41
CA ILE A 767 -35.73 16.09 -5.09
C ILE A 767 -35.62 14.85 -4.18
N GLY A 768 -35.64 13.65 -4.75
CA GLY A 768 -35.44 12.40 -4.02
C GLY A 768 -34.01 12.16 -3.51
N LEU A 769 -33.03 13.01 -3.85
CA LEU A 769 -31.66 12.84 -3.39
C LEU A 769 -31.51 13.13 -1.89
N PRO A 770 -30.73 12.32 -1.14
CA PRO A 770 -30.53 12.55 0.28
C PRO A 770 -29.70 13.84 0.49
N PRO A 771 -30.05 14.72 1.44
CA PRO A 771 -29.43 16.03 1.62
C PRO A 771 -28.07 15.97 2.36
N LYS A 772 -27.22 15.00 1.98
CA LYS A 772 -25.95 14.67 2.65
C LYS A 772 -24.83 15.66 2.38
N ASN A 773 -24.85 16.35 1.23
CA ASN A 773 -23.81 17.29 0.84
C ASN A 773 -24.41 18.53 0.17
N ALA A 774 -23.59 19.59 0.03
CA ALA A 774 -24.00 20.85 -0.58
C ALA A 774 -24.46 20.67 -2.05
N TRP A 775 -23.81 19.77 -2.78
CA TRP A 775 -24.14 19.45 -4.17
C TRP A 775 -25.58 18.94 -4.33
N ASN A 776 -25.99 17.93 -3.55
CA ASN A 776 -27.34 17.36 -3.60
C ASN A 776 -28.40 18.42 -3.29
N LYS A 777 -28.14 19.28 -2.28
CA LYS A 777 -29.03 20.40 -1.95
C LYS A 777 -29.15 21.39 -3.11
N GLN A 778 -28.04 21.72 -3.76
CA GLN A 778 -28.01 22.65 -4.90
C GLN A 778 -28.78 22.11 -6.11
N VAL A 779 -28.52 20.87 -6.53
CA VAL A 779 -29.17 20.29 -7.72
C VAL A 779 -30.66 20.02 -7.49
N ALA A 780 -31.08 19.73 -6.25
CA ALA A 780 -32.49 19.63 -5.87
C ALA A 780 -33.18 21.00 -5.89
N ALA A 781 -32.53 22.04 -5.35
CA ALA A 781 -33.08 23.41 -5.33
C ALA A 781 -33.16 24.04 -6.73
N LYS A 782 -32.22 23.71 -7.61
CA LYS A 782 -32.15 24.19 -9.01
C LYS A 782 -32.35 23.04 -10.00
N TRP A 783 -33.42 22.28 -9.80
CA TRP A 783 -33.69 21.05 -10.56
C TRP A 783 -33.81 21.26 -12.07
N TRP A 784 -34.13 22.47 -12.53
CA TRP A 784 -34.27 22.82 -13.95
C TRP A 784 -32.95 23.17 -14.62
N LEU A 785 -31.83 23.32 -13.89
CA LEU A 785 -30.51 23.61 -14.46
C LEU A 785 -29.65 22.35 -14.55
N PHE A 786 -28.55 22.39 -15.29
CA PHE A 786 -27.56 21.30 -15.22
C PHE A 786 -26.96 21.18 -13.81
N GLY A 787 -26.44 20.00 -13.48
CA GLY A 787 -25.71 19.78 -12.23
C GLY A 787 -24.50 20.72 -12.13
N ALA A 788 -23.73 20.83 -13.21
CA ALA A 788 -22.71 21.86 -13.43
C ALA A 788 -22.80 22.37 -14.87
N ASP A 789 -23.11 23.65 -15.04
CA ASP A 789 -23.29 24.33 -16.33
C ASP A 789 -21.99 24.88 -16.94
N ARG A 790 -20.89 24.90 -16.16
CA ARG A 790 -19.53 25.28 -16.60
C ARG A 790 -19.51 26.61 -17.35
N LYS A 791 -20.01 27.68 -16.70
CA LYS A 791 -20.10 29.03 -17.30
C LYS A 791 -18.75 29.54 -17.81
N GLU A 792 -17.68 29.22 -17.11
CA GLU A 792 -16.30 29.51 -17.49
C GLU A 792 -15.93 28.93 -18.86
N LEU A 793 -16.39 27.70 -19.16
CA LEU A 793 -16.20 27.07 -20.46
C LEU A 793 -17.01 27.82 -21.53
N ALA A 794 -18.30 28.05 -21.27
CA ALA A 794 -19.18 28.72 -22.22
C ALA A 794 -18.65 30.11 -22.61
N LEU A 795 -18.15 30.88 -21.64
CA LEU A 795 -17.51 32.18 -21.90
C LEU A 795 -16.19 32.07 -22.66
N ALA A 796 -15.41 31.01 -22.40
CA ALA A 796 -14.11 30.85 -23.04
C ALA A 796 -14.23 30.49 -24.53
N ILE A 797 -15.24 29.72 -24.92
CA ILE A 797 -15.42 29.26 -26.31
C ILE A 797 -16.34 30.16 -27.14
N ASP A 798 -16.97 31.16 -26.51
CA ASP A 798 -17.83 32.11 -27.20
C ASP A 798 -17.05 32.83 -28.33
N GLY A 799 -17.66 32.89 -29.51
CA GLY A 799 -17.05 33.47 -30.72
C GLY A 799 -15.90 32.67 -31.36
N CYS A 800 -15.56 31.48 -30.87
CA CYS A 800 -14.61 30.59 -31.55
C CYS A 800 -15.34 29.79 -32.63
N ASP A 801 -14.77 29.59 -33.83
CA ASP A 801 -15.39 28.72 -34.84
C ASP A 801 -15.22 27.23 -34.49
N HIS A 802 -14.03 26.90 -34.01
CA HIS A 802 -13.62 25.55 -33.64
C HIS A 802 -12.93 25.52 -32.28
N ILE A 803 -13.08 24.39 -31.60
CA ILE A 803 -12.42 24.07 -30.34
C ILE A 803 -11.77 22.69 -30.45
N LEU A 804 -10.79 22.42 -29.61
CA LEU A 804 -10.21 21.10 -29.48
C LEU A 804 -10.83 20.36 -28.29
N VAL A 805 -11.10 19.06 -28.45
CA VAL A 805 -11.57 18.21 -27.35
C VAL A 805 -10.73 16.96 -27.21
N CYS A 806 -10.66 16.45 -25.99
CA CYS A 806 -10.09 15.14 -25.66
C CYS A 806 -11.07 14.35 -24.80
N PRO A 807 -11.37 13.08 -25.11
CA PRO A 807 -12.05 12.17 -24.18
C PRO A 807 -11.33 12.13 -22.83
N GLY A 808 -12.03 12.51 -21.78
CA GLY A 808 -11.43 12.79 -20.47
C GLY A 808 -12.44 13.26 -19.43
N GLY A 809 -11.99 13.86 -18.35
CA GLY A 809 -12.88 14.41 -17.32
C GLY A 809 -13.53 13.32 -16.46
N SER A 810 -14.68 12.78 -16.90
CA SER A 810 -15.38 11.69 -16.20
C SER A 810 -15.27 10.31 -16.87
N THR A 811 -14.72 10.21 -18.07
CA THR A 811 -14.58 8.94 -18.81
C THR A 811 -13.13 8.46 -18.79
N ALA A 812 -12.94 7.14 -18.80
CA ALA A 812 -11.64 6.52 -18.99
C ALA A 812 -11.47 6.08 -20.45
N THR A 813 -10.27 6.24 -21.00
CA THR A 813 -9.88 5.87 -22.37
C THR A 813 -8.59 5.06 -22.36
N LYS A 814 -8.37 4.24 -23.38
CA LYS A 814 -7.11 3.51 -23.58
C LYS A 814 -6.01 4.41 -24.15
N HIS A 815 -6.41 5.31 -25.05
CA HIS A 815 -5.52 6.24 -25.75
C HIS A 815 -6.09 7.65 -25.66
N PHE A 816 -5.23 8.63 -25.36
CA PHE A 816 -5.61 10.03 -25.46
C PHE A 816 -5.63 10.41 -26.93
N SER A 817 -6.74 10.99 -27.37
CA SER A 817 -6.95 11.42 -28.74
C SER A 817 -7.65 12.76 -28.75
N PHE A 818 -7.35 13.57 -29.76
CA PHE A 818 -7.84 14.94 -29.86
C PHE A 818 -8.59 15.14 -31.17
N ALA A 819 -9.70 15.89 -31.11
CA ALA A 819 -10.57 16.18 -32.25
C ALA A 819 -11.01 17.65 -32.25
N PHE A 820 -11.15 18.24 -33.44
CA PHE A 820 -11.76 19.57 -33.57
C PHE A 820 -13.28 19.44 -33.67
N LEU A 821 -14.00 20.26 -32.92
CA LEU A 821 -15.46 20.36 -32.93
C LEU A 821 -15.90 21.81 -33.09
N SER A 822 -17.13 22.04 -33.55
CA SER A 822 -17.73 23.38 -33.57
C SER A 822 -18.11 23.80 -32.15
N SER A 823 -17.79 25.05 -31.78
CA SER A 823 -18.08 25.65 -30.46
C SER A 823 -19.56 25.76 -30.09
N ASN A 824 -20.47 25.72 -31.08
CA ASN A 824 -21.91 25.92 -30.91
C ASN A 824 -22.64 24.65 -30.44
N GLN A 825 -22.09 23.96 -29.44
CA GLN A 825 -22.58 22.68 -28.93
C GLN A 825 -22.44 22.60 -27.41
N VAL A 826 -23.15 21.65 -26.79
CA VAL A 826 -22.97 21.33 -25.36
C VAL A 826 -22.10 20.07 -25.24
N TYR A 827 -20.92 20.24 -24.65
CA TYR A 827 -19.98 19.16 -24.36
C TYR A 827 -20.25 18.55 -22.99
N LEU A 828 -20.32 17.23 -22.92
CA LEU A 828 -20.47 16.50 -21.66
C LEU A 828 -19.16 16.50 -20.86
N ASN A 829 -19.28 16.35 -19.54
CA ASN A 829 -18.17 16.18 -18.59
C ASN A 829 -17.26 14.97 -18.86
N THR A 830 -17.63 14.13 -19.84
CA THR A 830 -16.84 13.05 -20.44
C THR A 830 -15.78 13.54 -21.44
N LEU A 831 -15.73 14.85 -21.67
CA LEU A 831 -14.73 15.53 -22.50
C LEU A 831 -13.98 16.59 -21.68
N CYS A 832 -12.69 16.73 -21.97
CA CYS A 832 -11.92 17.94 -21.71
C CYS A 832 -11.95 18.80 -22.98
N VAL A 833 -12.26 20.08 -22.82
CA VAL A 833 -12.42 21.07 -23.89
C VAL A 833 -11.31 22.11 -23.78
N PHE A 834 -10.65 22.41 -24.89
CA PHE A 834 -9.57 23.38 -24.97
C PHE A 834 -9.98 24.52 -25.88
N ARG A 835 -9.71 25.77 -25.44
CA ARG A 835 -9.91 26.98 -26.24
C ARG A 835 -8.76 27.16 -27.24
N LEU A 836 -8.44 26.11 -27.97
CA LEU A 836 -7.31 26.05 -28.90
C LEU A 836 -7.87 25.58 -30.24
N GLY A 837 -7.73 26.40 -31.28
CA GLY A 837 -8.22 26.11 -32.64
C GLY A 837 -7.13 25.88 -33.68
N ALA A 838 -5.86 26.00 -33.29
CA ALA A 838 -4.71 25.94 -34.19
C ALA A 838 -4.10 24.52 -34.24
N TYR A 839 -3.53 24.16 -35.40
CA TYR A 839 -2.96 22.83 -35.62
C TYR A 839 -1.61 22.62 -34.95
N ASP A 840 -0.88 23.69 -34.64
CA ASP A 840 0.38 23.67 -33.90
C ASP A 840 0.23 23.02 -32.51
N LEU A 841 -0.77 23.45 -31.75
CA LEU A 841 -1.09 22.94 -30.42
C LEU A 841 -1.76 21.57 -30.50
N PHE A 842 -2.57 21.30 -31.52
CA PHE A 842 -3.05 19.94 -31.79
C PHE A 842 -1.87 18.97 -32.00
N GLY A 843 -0.87 19.37 -32.78
CA GLY A 843 0.31 18.56 -33.04
C GLY A 843 1.09 18.28 -31.75
N LEU A 844 1.30 19.31 -30.93
CA LEU A 844 1.95 19.14 -29.62
C LEU A 844 1.16 18.22 -28.68
N LEU A 845 -0.15 18.42 -28.54
CA LEU A 845 -0.97 17.62 -27.61
C LEU A 845 -1.12 16.17 -28.09
N THR A 846 -1.00 15.93 -29.40
CA THR A 846 -1.00 14.57 -29.96
C THR A 846 0.38 13.91 -29.87
N SER A 847 1.46 14.67 -29.68
CA SER A 847 2.82 14.13 -29.59
C SER A 847 3.02 13.15 -28.42
N ARG A 848 4.02 12.27 -28.56
CA ARG A 848 4.39 11.31 -27.51
C ARG A 848 4.91 11.97 -26.24
N LEU A 849 5.47 13.17 -26.33
CA LEU A 849 5.88 13.95 -25.15
C LEU A 849 4.68 14.23 -24.26
N HIS A 850 3.59 14.72 -24.88
CA HIS A 850 2.37 15.03 -24.14
C HIS A 850 1.62 13.77 -23.73
N ASP A 851 1.61 12.70 -24.53
CA ASP A 851 1.04 11.41 -24.13
C ASP A 851 1.76 10.85 -22.89
N ASP A 852 3.10 10.83 -22.88
CA ASP A 852 3.86 10.33 -21.72
C ASP A 852 3.68 11.22 -20.48
N TRP A 853 3.72 12.55 -20.64
CA TRP A 853 3.41 13.48 -19.54
C TRP A 853 1.99 13.27 -18.99
N SER A 854 1.01 13.15 -19.89
CA SER A 854 -0.38 12.98 -19.51
C SER A 854 -0.60 11.65 -18.81
N ARG A 855 -0.01 10.56 -19.31
CA ARG A 855 -0.08 9.23 -18.67
C ARG A 855 0.55 9.22 -17.29
N PHE A 856 1.68 9.91 -17.14
CA PHE A 856 2.37 10.05 -15.86
C PHE A 856 1.54 10.80 -14.81
N ASN A 857 0.77 11.81 -15.22
CA ASN A 857 0.01 12.66 -14.29
C ASN A 857 -1.49 12.34 -14.19
N CYS A 858 -2.05 11.55 -15.11
CA CYS A 858 -3.48 11.29 -15.16
C CYS A 858 -3.93 10.35 -14.03
N ALA A 859 -5.25 10.32 -13.79
CA ALA A 859 -5.85 9.35 -12.90
C ALA A 859 -6.24 8.08 -13.69
N THR A 860 -6.28 6.93 -13.02
CA THR A 860 -6.77 5.67 -13.60
C THR A 860 -8.15 5.31 -13.05
N LEU A 861 -8.95 4.58 -13.85
CA LEU A 861 -10.21 3.97 -13.45
C LEU A 861 -10.27 2.55 -14.03
N GLY A 862 -9.99 1.55 -13.19
CA GLY A 862 -9.62 0.23 -13.70
C GLY A 862 -8.36 0.33 -14.55
N ASP A 863 -8.36 -0.31 -15.72
CA ASP A 863 -7.24 -0.27 -16.68
C ASP A 863 -7.29 0.96 -17.62
N GLY A 864 -8.33 1.79 -17.51
CA GLY A 864 -8.51 2.96 -18.36
C GLY A 864 -7.90 4.24 -17.77
N LEU A 865 -7.41 5.12 -18.64
CA LEU A 865 -6.80 6.40 -18.28
C LEU A 865 -7.82 7.53 -18.36
N ARG A 866 -7.84 8.41 -17.36
CA ARG A 866 -8.71 9.59 -17.34
C ARG A 866 -7.87 10.84 -17.50
N TYR A 867 -7.91 11.41 -18.70
CA TYR A 867 -7.29 12.71 -18.96
C TYR A 867 -7.96 13.75 -18.05
N ASN A 868 -7.17 14.41 -17.21
CA ASN A 868 -7.66 15.46 -16.33
C ASN A 868 -6.92 16.76 -16.64
N SER A 869 -7.68 17.82 -16.88
CA SER A 869 -7.14 19.10 -17.33
C SER A 869 -6.09 19.67 -16.37
N SER A 870 -6.37 19.59 -15.07
CA SER A 870 -5.55 20.18 -14.02
C SER A 870 -4.17 19.53 -13.85
N ALA A 871 -4.05 18.22 -14.03
CA ALA A 871 -2.79 17.50 -13.86
C ALA A 871 -2.09 17.17 -15.18
N CYS A 872 -2.82 17.06 -16.29
CA CYS A 872 -2.23 16.77 -17.61
C CYS A 872 -1.89 18.04 -18.38
N PHE A 873 -2.78 19.04 -18.43
CA PHE A 873 -2.61 20.24 -19.26
C PHE A 873 -2.07 21.43 -18.46
N GLU A 874 -2.68 21.77 -17.32
CA GLU A 874 -2.31 22.98 -16.58
C GLU A 874 -0.87 22.93 -16.04
N THR A 875 -0.34 21.74 -15.79
CA THR A 875 1.05 21.51 -15.37
C THR A 875 2.02 21.37 -16.55
N PHE A 876 1.54 21.20 -17.79
CA PHE A 876 2.42 20.89 -18.92
C PHE A 876 3.27 22.11 -19.30
N PRO A 877 4.62 22.01 -19.29
CA PRO A 877 5.48 23.12 -19.64
C PRO A 877 5.63 23.25 -21.16
N PHE A 878 4.78 24.07 -21.79
CA PHE A 878 4.84 24.30 -23.24
C PHE A 878 6.20 24.83 -23.72
N PRO A 879 6.64 24.46 -24.94
CA PRO A 879 7.89 24.96 -25.51
C PRO A 879 7.79 26.46 -25.77
N ALA A 880 8.91 27.16 -25.64
CA ALA A 880 8.96 28.62 -25.76
C ALA A 880 8.38 29.14 -27.09
N ALA A 881 8.56 28.37 -28.18
CA ALA A 881 8.05 28.71 -29.51
C ALA A 881 6.52 28.83 -29.60
N LEU A 882 5.78 28.25 -28.65
CA LEU A 882 4.31 28.25 -28.60
C LEU A 882 3.75 29.16 -27.49
N LEU A 883 4.60 29.90 -26.78
CA LEU A 883 4.20 30.78 -25.67
C LEU A 883 4.05 32.23 -26.14
N GLU A 884 2.81 32.73 -26.20
CA GLU A 884 2.40 34.06 -26.74
C GLU A 884 3.26 35.27 -26.32
N HIS A 885 3.91 35.23 -25.17
CA HIS A 885 4.75 36.31 -24.63
C HIS A 885 6.24 36.23 -25.04
N LEU A 886 6.68 35.15 -25.70
CA LEU A 886 8.07 34.91 -26.12
C LEU A 886 8.26 34.97 -27.66
N HIS A 887 7.25 35.43 -28.41
CA HIS A 887 7.19 35.42 -29.89
C HIS A 887 8.16 36.39 -30.62
N GLY A 888 9.30 36.72 -30.02
CA GLY A 888 10.24 37.70 -30.58
C GLY A 888 11.26 37.15 -31.59
N SER A 889 11.53 35.83 -31.62
CA SER A 889 12.58 35.27 -32.48
C SER A 889 12.04 34.69 -33.78
N GLN A 890 12.78 34.93 -34.88
CA GLN A 890 12.47 34.38 -36.21
C GLN A 890 12.46 32.83 -36.19
N GLU A 891 13.31 32.22 -35.37
CA GLU A 891 13.41 30.78 -35.19
C GLU A 891 12.13 30.18 -34.56
N ALA A 892 11.56 30.81 -33.53
CA ALA A 892 10.31 30.38 -32.92
C ALA A 892 9.13 30.44 -33.90
N ALA A 893 9.08 31.46 -34.77
CA ALA A 893 8.06 31.56 -35.80
C ALA A 893 8.15 30.43 -36.83
N ILE A 894 9.37 30.07 -37.26
CA ILE A 894 9.61 28.93 -38.16
C ILE A 894 9.16 27.63 -37.50
N GLN A 895 9.59 27.36 -36.27
CA GLN A 895 9.20 26.15 -35.54
C GLN A 895 7.69 26.02 -35.38
N ARG A 896 7.00 27.12 -35.04
CA ARG A 896 5.54 27.17 -34.93
C ARG A 896 4.87 26.87 -36.28
N GLN A 897 5.35 27.46 -37.37
CA GLN A 897 4.82 27.20 -38.70
C GLN A 897 5.04 25.74 -39.14
N THR A 898 6.18 25.14 -38.81
CA THR A 898 6.46 23.72 -39.05
C THR A 898 5.48 22.84 -38.28
N LEU A 899 5.24 23.13 -36.99
CA LEU A 899 4.28 22.40 -36.17
C LEU A 899 2.84 22.53 -36.69
N GLU A 900 2.43 23.74 -37.08
CA GLU A 900 1.12 23.98 -37.69
C GLU A 900 0.93 23.13 -38.96
N SER A 901 1.94 23.13 -39.85
CA SER A 901 1.89 22.38 -41.11
C SER A 901 1.82 20.87 -40.86
N LEU A 902 2.67 20.33 -39.98
CA LEU A 902 2.70 18.90 -39.66
C LEU A 902 1.44 18.46 -38.90
N GLY A 903 1.00 19.23 -37.91
CA GLY A 903 -0.23 18.97 -37.17
C GLY A 903 -1.46 18.96 -38.07
N LYS A 904 -1.52 19.89 -39.04
CA LYS A 904 -2.59 19.94 -40.04
C LYS A 904 -2.54 18.73 -40.96
N HIS A 905 -1.36 18.37 -41.47
CA HIS A 905 -1.19 17.21 -42.33
C HIS A 905 -1.61 15.92 -41.63
N TYR A 906 -1.12 15.70 -40.39
CA TYR A 906 -1.50 14.55 -39.58
C TYR A 906 -3.01 14.50 -39.32
N TYR A 907 -3.62 15.63 -38.92
CA TYR A 907 -5.07 15.68 -38.64
C TYR A 907 -5.89 15.32 -39.87
N GLN A 908 -5.59 15.95 -41.01
CA GLN A 908 -6.34 15.76 -42.26
C GLN A 908 -6.19 14.34 -42.78
N PHE A 909 -4.96 13.79 -42.74
CA PHE A 909 -4.71 12.40 -43.13
C PHE A 909 -5.48 11.42 -42.23
N ARG A 910 -5.40 11.58 -40.91
CA ARG A 910 -6.15 10.76 -39.94
C ARG A 910 -7.66 10.85 -40.16
N ALA A 911 -8.19 12.06 -40.38
CA ALA A 911 -9.62 12.28 -40.59
C ALA A 911 -10.10 11.65 -41.90
N ALA A 912 -9.33 11.75 -42.99
CA ALA A 912 -9.64 11.09 -44.25
C ALA A 912 -9.67 9.55 -44.09
N LEU A 913 -8.66 9.00 -43.42
CA LEU A 913 -8.55 7.57 -43.12
C LEU A 913 -9.75 7.06 -42.30
N MET A 914 -10.16 7.81 -41.28
CA MET A 914 -11.33 7.49 -40.46
C MET A 914 -12.62 7.40 -41.30
N VAL A 915 -12.84 8.39 -42.16
CA VAL A 915 -14.02 8.44 -43.04
C VAL A 915 -14.00 7.31 -44.06
N GLU A 916 -12.86 7.09 -44.72
CA GLU A 916 -12.66 6.02 -45.71
C GLU A 916 -12.99 4.64 -45.13
N ASN A 917 -12.51 4.37 -43.91
CA ASN A 917 -12.71 3.08 -43.25
C ASN A 917 -14.02 2.97 -42.45
N ASN A 918 -14.79 4.06 -42.34
CA ASN A 918 -15.96 4.15 -41.45
C ASN A 918 -15.62 3.79 -39.99
N GLU A 919 -14.51 4.34 -39.49
CA GLU A 919 -13.98 4.10 -38.15
C GLU A 919 -13.87 5.39 -37.34
N GLY A 920 -14.24 5.34 -36.06
CA GLY A 920 -13.94 6.39 -35.08
C GLY A 920 -12.53 6.25 -34.47
N LEU A 921 -12.12 7.25 -33.68
CA LEU A 921 -10.78 7.33 -33.07
C LEU A 921 -10.37 6.05 -32.32
N THR A 922 -11.29 5.40 -31.59
CA THR A 922 -10.95 4.19 -30.82
C THR A 922 -10.43 3.08 -31.72
N LYS A 923 -11.11 2.82 -32.84
CA LYS A 923 -10.70 1.77 -33.78
C LYS A 923 -9.39 2.13 -34.47
N THR A 924 -9.27 3.36 -34.96
CA THR A 924 -8.06 3.86 -35.61
C THR A 924 -6.83 3.77 -34.70
N TYR A 925 -6.94 4.18 -33.44
CA TYR A 925 -5.80 4.11 -32.51
C TYR A 925 -5.51 2.70 -31.99
N ASN A 926 -6.51 1.82 -31.92
CA ASN A 926 -6.26 0.40 -31.67
C ASN A 926 -5.36 -0.20 -32.77
N ARG A 927 -5.68 0.06 -34.05
CA ARG A 927 -4.85 -0.34 -35.20
C ARG A 927 -3.48 0.33 -35.16
N PHE A 928 -3.42 1.64 -34.86
CA PHE A 928 -2.17 2.38 -34.73
C PHE A 928 -1.19 1.75 -33.73
N HIS A 929 -1.68 1.18 -32.64
CA HIS A 929 -0.84 0.56 -31.61
C HIS A 929 -0.70 -0.96 -31.75
N ASP A 930 -1.33 -1.59 -32.73
CA ASP A 930 -1.28 -3.03 -32.97
C ASP A 930 -0.01 -3.43 -33.75
N PRO A 931 0.87 -4.29 -33.20
CA PRO A 931 2.04 -4.76 -33.93
C PRO A 931 1.69 -5.61 -35.17
N GLU A 932 0.53 -6.28 -35.20
CA GLU A 932 0.10 -7.09 -36.34
C GLU A 932 -0.44 -6.25 -37.52
N GLU A 933 -0.63 -4.94 -37.32
CA GLU A 933 -1.15 -4.03 -38.35
C GLU A 933 -0.08 -3.68 -39.40
N THR A 934 -0.40 -3.98 -40.65
CA THR A 934 0.47 -3.83 -41.83
C THR A 934 -0.12 -2.91 -42.91
N ASP A 935 -1.30 -2.33 -42.67
CA ASP A 935 -1.93 -1.36 -43.56
C ASP A 935 -1.02 -0.15 -43.83
N SER A 936 -0.78 0.13 -45.12
CA SER A 936 0.13 1.19 -45.56
C SER A 936 -0.28 2.59 -45.08
N GLN A 937 -1.58 2.85 -44.92
CA GLN A 937 -2.08 4.13 -44.41
C GLN A 937 -1.84 4.25 -42.89
N ILE A 938 -1.95 3.15 -42.14
CA ILE A 938 -1.58 3.14 -40.71
C ILE A 938 -0.07 3.32 -40.54
N MET A 939 0.76 2.70 -41.39
CA MET A 939 2.21 2.92 -41.39
C MET A 939 2.56 4.38 -41.68
N GLU A 940 1.88 5.01 -42.65
CA GLU A 940 2.05 6.43 -42.93
C GLU A 940 1.61 7.30 -41.75
N LEU A 941 0.50 6.97 -41.08
CA LEU A 941 0.07 7.66 -39.87
C LEU A 941 1.13 7.59 -38.76
N ARG A 942 1.78 6.44 -38.56
CA ARG A 942 2.92 6.26 -37.62
C ARG A 942 4.14 7.10 -38.02
N ARG A 943 4.44 7.20 -39.31
CA ARG A 943 5.52 8.02 -39.86
C ARG A 943 5.27 9.50 -39.60
N LEU A 944 4.08 10.01 -39.94
CA LEU A 944 3.67 11.39 -39.70
C LEU A 944 3.70 11.75 -38.19
N HIS A 945 3.29 10.82 -37.33
CA HIS A 945 3.38 11.03 -35.88
C HIS A 945 4.83 11.19 -35.41
N SER A 946 5.77 10.46 -36.02
CA SER A 946 7.19 10.53 -35.67
C SER A 946 7.85 11.82 -36.15
N GLU A 947 7.44 12.33 -37.33
CA GLU A 947 7.85 13.66 -37.79
C GLU A 947 7.32 14.78 -36.88
N MET A 948 6.07 14.65 -36.44
CA MET A 948 5.46 15.56 -35.48
C MET A 948 6.20 15.53 -34.13
N ASP A 949 6.55 14.35 -33.61
CA ASP A 949 7.35 14.22 -32.39
C ASP A 949 8.72 14.91 -32.53
N GLN A 950 9.40 14.75 -33.67
CA GLN A 950 10.68 15.41 -33.94
C GLN A 950 10.53 16.95 -33.97
N ALA A 951 9.47 17.46 -34.60
CA ALA A 951 9.21 18.89 -34.64
C ALA A 951 8.93 19.46 -33.24
N VAL A 952 8.21 18.73 -32.39
CA VAL A 952 7.97 19.13 -31.00
C VAL A 952 9.26 19.12 -30.20
N LEU A 953 10.10 18.08 -30.33
CA LEU A 953 11.42 18.03 -29.69
C LEU A 953 12.32 19.20 -30.11
N ASN A 954 12.32 19.54 -31.40
CA ASN A 954 13.06 20.69 -31.91
C ASN A 954 12.54 22.01 -31.33
N ALA A 955 11.23 22.15 -31.08
CA ALA A 955 10.65 23.33 -30.42
C ALA A 955 11.08 23.46 -28.94
N TYR A 956 11.48 22.36 -28.29
CA TYR A 956 12.14 22.37 -26.99
C TYR A 956 13.67 22.55 -27.07
N GLY A 957 14.26 22.52 -28.27
CA GLY A 957 15.71 22.50 -28.48
C GLY A 957 16.37 21.15 -28.16
N TRP A 958 15.59 20.05 -28.10
CA TRP A 958 16.08 18.72 -27.72
C TRP A 958 16.39 17.89 -28.96
N HIS A 959 17.54 18.15 -29.59
CA HIS A 959 17.98 17.45 -30.80
C HIS A 959 18.65 16.09 -30.54
N ASP A 960 18.91 15.77 -29.28
CA ASP A 960 19.62 14.57 -28.83
C ASP A 960 18.68 13.40 -28.51
N VAL A 961 17.37 13.64 -28.44
CA VAL A 961 16.37 12.63 -28.11
C VAL A 961 16.00 11.82 -29.36
N PRO A 962 16.21 10.49 -29.37
CA PRO A 962 15.86 9.67 -30.53
C PRO A 962 14.34 9.50 -30.65
N THR A 963 13.83 9.60 -31.87
CA THR A 963 12.39 9.46 -32.17
C THR A 963 11.97 8.06 -32.57
N THR A 964 12.89 7.09 -32.56
CA THR A 964 12.62 5.72 -32.97
C THR A 964 11.63 5.05 -32.01
N CYS A 965 10.50 4.60 -32.55
CA CYS A 965 9.47 3.93 -31.78
C CYS A 965 9.49 2.41 -31.99
N GLY A 966 8.90 1.71 -31.02
CA GLY A 966 8.67 0.28 -31.04
C GLY A 966 7.37 -0.05 -30.31
N PHE A 967 7.15 -1.33 -30.03
CA PHE A 967 5.96 -1.80 -29.33
C PHE A 967 6.31 -2.15 -27.90
N GLY A 968 5.58 -1.59 -26.95
CA GLY A 968 5.79 -1.90 -25.55
C GLY A 968 4.51 -2.08 -24.77
N LEU A 969 4.58 -2.90 -23.73
CA LEU A 969 3.54 -3.03 -22.72
C LEU A 969 3.89 -2.17 -21.51
N ASP A 970 2.87 -1.60 -20.86
CA ASP A 970 3.07 -0.89 -19.59
C ASP A 970 3.11 -1.90 -18.41
N TYR A 971 2.45 -3.06 -18.55
CA TYR A 971 2.59 -4.24 -17.68
C TYR A 971 2.08 -5.48 -18.43
N LEU A 972 2.53 -6.66 -17.98
CA LEU A 972 1.99 -7.94 -18.40
C LEU A 972 1.79 -8.79 -17.15
N ASP A 973 0.60 -9.35 -17.00
CA ASP A 973 0.26 -10.29 -15.95
C ASP A 973 -0.17 -11.60 -16.64
N PRO A 974 0.74 -12.57 -16.81
CA PRO A 974 0.42 -13.86 -17.41
C PRO A 974 -0.50 -14.66 -16.47
N ASP A 975 -1.19 -15.67 -16.99
CA ASP A 975 -1.92 -16.62 -16.14
C ASP A 975 -0.94 -17.31 -15.18
N GLU A 976 -1.14 -17.09 -13.87
CA GLU A 976 -0.17 -17.39 -12.80
C GLU A 976 0.20 -18.88 -12.67
N ASP A 977 -0.57 -19.79 -13.28
CA ASP A 977 -0.37 -21.24 -13.21
C ASP A 977 0.46 -21.80 -14.40
N THR A 978 0.93 -20.95 -15.31
CA THR A 978 1.66 -21.37 -16.51
C THR A 978 3.19 -21.37 -16.31
N GLN A 979 3.84 -22.51 -16.53
CA GLN A 979 5.30 -22.57 -16.63
C GLN A 979 5.77 -22.02 -17.97
N LEU A 980 6.49 -20.91 -17.94
CA LEU A 980 7.16 -20.30 -19.09
C LEU A 980 8.64 -20.69 -19.14
N PRO A 981 9.24 -20.77 -20.34
CA PRO A 981 10.69 -20.80 -20.50
C PRO A 981 11.38 -19.67 -19.72
N ASP A 982 12.55 -19.95 -19.13
CA ASP A 982 13.28 -19.01 -18.28
C ASP A 982 13.51 -17.65 -18.96
N GLU A 983 13.86 -17.63 -20.25
CA GLU A 983 14.08 -16.39 -21.01
C GLU A 983 12.82 -15.50 -21.10
N LEU A 984 11.65 -16.10 -21.33
CA LEU A 984 10.38 -15.38 -21.38
C LEU A 984 10.00 -14.87 -20.00
N GLN A 985 10.19 -15.73 -18.99
CA GLN A 985 9.87 -15.38 -17.62
C GLN A 985 10.76 -14.22 -17.12
N ASP A 986 12.07 -14.30 -17.35
CA ASP A 986 13.04 -13.25 -17.01
C ASP A 986 12.73 -11.92 -17.70
N ARG A 987 12.27 -11.96 -18.95
CA ARG A 987 11.87 -10.77 -19.68
C ARG A 987 10.63 -10.09 -19.09
N ILE A 988 9.64 -10.88 -18.68
CA ILE A 988 8.44 -10.38 -17.98
C ILE A 988 8.83 -9.80 -16.62
N ASP A 989 9.68 -10.53 -15.89
CA ASP A 989 10.07 -10.22 -14.51
C ASP A 989 10.95 -8.97 -14.44
N SER A 990 11.86 -8.80 -15.39
CA SER A 990 12.65 -7.57 -15.56
C SER A 990 11.83 -6.38 -16.04
N GLY A 991 10.58 -6.60 -16.50
CA GLY A 991 9.76 -5.57 -17.13
C GLY A 991 10.30 -5.10 -18.48
N SER A 992 11.19 -5.87 -19.11
CA SER A 992 11.77 -5.59 -20.43
C SER A 992 10.77 -5.91 -21.56
N LEU A 993 9.60 -5.29 -21.45
CA LEU A 993 8.43 -5.51 -22.31
C LEU A 993 8.36 -4.51 -23.46
N PHE A 994 9.52 -4.04 -23.93
CA PHE A 994 9.67 -3.17 -25.09
C PHE A 994 10.42 -3.91 -26.21
N PHE A 995 9.89 -3.80 -27.41
CA PHE A 995 10.36 -4.45 -28.62
C PHE A 995 10.57 -3.40 -29.70
N ARG A 996 11.74 -3.42 -30.35
CA ARG A 996 12.11 -2.38 -31.32
C ARG A 996 11.36 -2.50 -32.65
N ASN A 997 10.92 -3.70 -33.00
CA ASN A 997 10.20 -3.99 -34.23
C ASN A 997 8.91 -4.76 -33.91
N ALA A 998 8.03 -4.89 -34.91
CA ALA A 998 6.76 -5.61 -34.77
C ALA A 998 6.97 -7.13 -34.67
N GLU A 999 7.92 -7.68 -35.42
CA GLU A 999 8.21 -9.12 -35.49
C GLU A 999 8.53 -9.70 -34.11
N ASP A 1000 9.44 -9.08 -33.36
CA ASP A 1000 9.80 -9.52 -32.00
C ASP A 1000 8.62 -9.42 -31.02
N ALA A 1001 7.75 -8.41 -31.20
CA ALA A 1001 6.57 -8.22 -30.34
C ALA A 1001 5.49 -9.29 -30.61
N ILE A 1002 5.29 -9.64 -31.89
CA ILE A 1002 4.37 -10.69 -32.33
C ILE A 1002 4.90 -12.05 -31.86
N ASP A 1003 6.18 -12.34 -32.10
CA ASP A 1003 6.83 -13.58 -31.65
C ASP A 1003 6.69 -13.75 -30.14
N PHE A 1004 6.97 -12.71 -29.35
CA PHE A 1004 6.75 -12.75 -27.91
C PHE A 1004 5.28 -13.04 -27.54
N GLN A 1005 4.32 -12.41 -28.21
CA GLN A 1005 2.89 -12.66 -27.97
C GLN A 1005 2.50 -14.10 -28.32
N ASP A 1006 3.00 -14.63 -29.43
CA ASP A 1006 2.68 -15.97 -29.90
C ASP A 1006 3.33 -17.05 -29.04
N GLN A 1007 4.53 -16.80 -28.53
CA GLN A 1007 5.15 -17.66 -27.51
C GLN A 1007 4.29 -17.70 -26.23
N LEU A 1008 3.78 -16.57 -25.75
CA LEU A 1008 2.86 -16.56 -24.59
C LEU A 1008 1.57 -17.34 -24.84
N LYS A 1009 0.99 -17.23 -26.05
CA LYS A 1009 -0.19 -18.02 -26.44
C LYS A 1009 0.14 -19.51 -26.52
N ALA A 1010 1.27 -19.87 -27.11
CA ALA A 1010 1.72 -21.25 -27.30
C ALA A 1010 1.94 -21.98 -25.96
N HIS A 1011 2.45 -21.25 -24.95
CA HIS A 1011 2.62 -21.77 -23.60
C HIS A 1011 1.34 -21.69 -22.75
N GLY A 1012 0.25 -21.09 -23.25
CA GLY A 1012 -1.01 -20.97 -22.51
C GLY A 1012 -1.02 -19.88 -21.42
N ALA A 1013 0.00 -19.02 -21.39
CA ALA A 1013 0.11 -17.91 -20.42
C ALA A 1013 -0.88 -16.78 -20.70
N ILE A 1014 -1.42 -16.73 -21.93
CA ILE A 1014 -2.56 -15.92 -22.30
C ILE A 1014 -3.49 -16.73 -23.21
N SER A 1015 -4.79 -16.44 -23.17
CA SER A 1015 -5.73 -17.14 -24.04
C SER A 1015 -5.42 -16.90 -25.52
N ALA A 1016 -5.66 -17.90 -26.38
CA ALA A 1016 -5.39 -17.81 -27.82
C ALA A 1016 -6.12 -16.64 -28.53
N ARG A 1017 -7.18 -16.10 -27.93
CA ARG A 1017 -7.95 -14.95 -28.44
C ARG A 1017 -7.61 -13.63 -27.76
N LYS A 1018 -6.75 -13.61 -26.73
CA LYS A 1018 -6.38 -12.40 -25.99
C LYS A 1018 -5.35 -11.62 -26.80
N THR A 1019 -5.70 -10.40 -27.17
CA THR A 1019 -4.76 -9.42 -27.70
C THR A 1019 -4.15 -8.64 -26.54
N LEU A 1020 -2.83 -8.48 -26.53
CA LEU A 1020 -2.16 -7.70 -25.51
C LEU A 1020 -2.39 -6.19 -25.75
N PRO A 1021 -2.43 -5.37 -24.69
CA PRO A 1021 -2.67 -3.93 -24.80
C PRO A 1021 -1.41 -3.19 -25.27
N TRP A 1022 -0.92 -3.51 -26.47
CA TRP A 1022 0.27 -2.92 -27.07
C TRP A 1022 0.18 -1.41 -27.18
N ARG A 1023 1.34 -0.76 -27.08
CA ARG A 1023 1.54 0.65 -27.38
C ARG A 1023 2.73 0.83 -28.30
N TYR A 1024 2.49 1.45 -29.44
CA TYR A 1024 3.54 2.02 -30.29
C TYR A 1024 4.15 3.29 -29.65
N ARG A 1025 5.25 3.14 -28.90
CA ARG A 1025 5.84 4.16 -27.99
C ARG A 1025 7.37 4.23 -28.09
N TRP A 1026 7.98 5.20 -27.40
CA TRP A 1026 9.43 5.23 -27.21
C TRP A 1026 9.92 4.16 -26.21
N PRO A 1027 11.20 3.76 -26.29
CA PRO A 1027 11.83 2.93 -25.27
C PRO A 1027 11.73 3.57 -23.88
N ASP A 1028 11.64 2.77 -22.82
CA ASP A 1028 11.46 3.29 -21.45
C ASP A 1028 12.56 4.26 -21.00
N SER A 1029 13.81 4.04 -21.43
CA SER A 1029 14.92 4.96 -21.16
C SER A 1029 14.67 6.37 -21.72
N VAL A 1030 14.16 6.46 -22.95
CA VAL A 1030 13.83 7.74 -23.61
C VAL A 1030 12.65 8.41 -22.93
N ARG A 1031 11.59 7.64 -22.61
CA ARG A 1031 10.39 8.15 -21.92
C ARG A 1031 10.75 8.78 -20.57
N TYR A 1032 11.55 8.07 -19.77
CA TYR A 1032 11.95 8.56 -18.46
C TYR A 1032 12.86 9.79 -18.55
N ASP A 1033 13.73 9.87 -19.55
CA ASP A 1033 14.55 11.07 -19.77
C ASP A 1033 13.69 12.28 -20.17
N VAL A 1034 12.78 12.12 -21.13
CA VAL A 1034 11.84 13.18 -21.54
C VAL A 1034 10.97 13.65 -20.37
N LEU A 1035 10.41 12.72 -19.59
CA LEU A 1035 9.64 13.06 -18.39
C LEU A 1035 10.48 13.83 -17.37
N ALA A 1036 11.73 13.43 -17.14
CA ALA A 1036 12.64 14.14 -16.25
C ALA A 1036 12.94 15.56 -16.73
N ARG A 1037 13.15 15.77 -18.04
CA ARG A 1037 13.36 17.10 -18.64
C ARG A 1037 12.11 17.98 -18.51
N LEU A 1038 10.93 17.42 -18.79
CA LEU A 1038 9.65 18.14 -18.63
C LEU A 1038 9.40 18.51 -17.16
N LEU A 1039 9.67 17.62 -16.21
CA LEU A 1039 9.54 17.92 -14.78
C LEU A 1039 10.48 19.06 -14.35
N ALA A 1040 11.72 19.05 -14.83
CA ALA A 1040 12.68 20.12 -14.57
C ALA A 1040 12.19 21.46 -15.15
N LEU A 1041 11.72 21.45 -16.41
CA LEU A 1041 11.21 22.65 -17.08
C LEU A 1041 9.94 23.19 -16.41
N ASN A 1042 9.03 22.32 -15.94
CA ASN A 1042 7.87 22.74 -15.15
C ASN A 1042 8.30 23.46 -13.87
N ALA A 1043 9.27 22.91 -13.14
CA ALA A 1043 9.75 23.50 -11.91
C ALA A 1043 10.41 24.88 -12.14
N GLU A 1044 11.21 25.00 -13.20
CA GLU A 1044 11.82 26.27 -13.63
C GLU A 1044 10.75 27.31 -13.96
N ARG A 1045 9.81 26.99 -14.86
CA ARG A 1045 8.71 27.89 -15.25
C ARG A 1045 7.86 28.33 -14.07
N TYR A 1046 7.53 27.40 -13.18
CA TYR A 1046 6.76 27.73 -11.99
C TYR A 1046 7.52 28.72 -11.09
N ALA A 1047 8.83 28.53 -10.91
CA ALA A 1047 9.67 29.45 -10.14
C ALA A 1047 9.74 30.84 -10.78
N GLU A 1048 9.85 30.93 -12.12
CA GLU A 1048 9.78 32.19 -12.87
C GLU A 1048 8.44 32.91 -12.63
N GLU A 1049 7.31 32.21 -12.76
CA GLU A 1049 5.98 32.78 -12.55
C GLU A 1049 5.77 33.24 -11.09
N VAL A 1050 6.34 32.51 -10.11
CA VAL A 1050 6.32 32.92 -8.70
C VAL A 1050 7.13 34.20 -8.51
N ALA A 1051 8.31 34.31 -9.11
CA ALA A 1051 9.14 35.52 -9.05
C ALA A 1051 8.45 36.73 -9.71
N GLN A 1052 7.66 36.50 -10.77
CA GLN A 1052 6.81 37.50 -11.43
C GLN A 1052 5.54 37.85 -10.63
N GLY A 1053 5.27 37.18 -9.52
CA GLY A 1053 4.09 37.43 -8.68
C GLY A 1053 2.78 36.85 -9.21
N LEU A 1054 2.80 36.04 -10.29
CA LEU A 1054 1.60 35.47 -10.92
C LEU A 1054 0.85 34.49 -10.01
N HIS A 1055 1.54 33.92 -9.02
CA HIS A 1055 0.96 33.00 -8.03
C HIS A 1055 0.62 33.65 -6.67
N SER A 1056 0.91 34.93 -6.48
CA SER A 1056 0.74 35.62 -5.19
C SER A 1056 -0.72 35.96 -4.82
N GLY A 1057 -1.67 35.74 -5.73
CA GLY A 1057 -3.06 36.21 -5.61
C GLY A 1057 -4.02 35.40 -4.73
N LYS A 1058 -3.66 34.23 -4.20
CA LYS A 1058 -4.64 33.35 -3.51
C LYS A 1058 -4.88 33.60 -2.02
N LYS A 1059 -4.22 34.59 -1.38
CA LYS A 1059 -4.47 34.95 0.03
C LYS A 1059 -5.44 36.13 0.28
N LYS A 1060 -6.07 36.73 -0.76
CA LYS A 1060 -6.98 37.89 -0.58
C LYS A 1060 -8.37 37.77 -1.24
N ALA A 1061 -8.88 36.56 -1.48
CA ALA A 1061 -10.23 36.36 -2.01
C ALA A 1061 -11.17 35.60 -1.04
N ALA A 1062 -11.01 35.81 0.27
CA ALA A 1062 -11.88 35.24 1.30
C ALA A 1062 -12.39 36.29 2.30
N THR A 1063 -12.59 37.55 1.89
CA THR A 1063 -13.36 38.55 2.66
C THR A 1063 -13.88 39.65 1.73
N ALA A 1064 -14.78 39.33 0.80
CA ALA A 1064 -15.56 40.34 0.09
C ALA A 1064 -16.89 39.75 -0.44
N SER A 1065 -17.69 39.16 0.45
CA SER A 1065 -19.12 39.03 0.20
C SER A 1065 -19.88 39.06 1.53
N GLY A 1066 -20.63 40.15 1.74
CA GLY A 1066 -21.58 40.23 2.84
C GLY A 1066 -21.76 41.62 3.43
N LYS A 1067 -22.67 42.39 2.85
CA LYS A 1067 -23.90 42.93 3.50
C LYS A 1067 -24.30 44.28 2.89
N ALA A 1068 -25.16 44.22 1.88
CA ALA A 1068 -26.12 45.30 1.63
C ALA A 1068 -27.24 45.17 2.67
N GLY A 1069 -27.06 45.81 3.83
CA GLY A 1069 -28.08 45.97 4.85
C GLY A 1069 -28.46 47.43 4.98
N ARG A 1070 -29.65 47.81 4.48
CA ARG A 1070 -30.29 49.09 4.77
C ARG A 1070 -30.35 49.31 6.29
N ARG A 1071 -29.75 50.38 6.81
CA ARG A 1071 -30.21 51.04 8.04
C ARG A 1071 -29.93 52.55 7.99
N ARG A 1072 -30.98 53.30 8.35
CA ARG A 1072 -31.07 54.77 8.39
C ARG A 1072 -30.08 55.37 9.39
N GLY A 1073 -29.64 56.59 9.10
CA GLY A 1073 -28.50 57.24 9.73
C GLY A 1073 -28.69 57.86 11.11
N ARG A 1074 -27.54 58.20 11.71
CA ARG A 1074 -27.31 59.31 12.65
C ARG A 1074 -25.80 59.60 12.70
N PRO A 1075 -25.33 60.87 12.74
CA PRO A 1075 -23.90 61.20 12.60
C PRO A 1075 -23.13 61.08 13.93
N PRO A 1076 -21.77 61.13 13.90
CA PRO A 1076 -20.93 60.60 14.96
C PRO A 1076 -20.68 61.61 16.08
N LYS A 1077 -20.45 61.11 17.31
CA LYS A 1077 -19.83 61.88 18.40
C LYS A 1077 -18.40 61.39 18.62
N THR A 1078 -17.48 62.35 18.59
CA THR A 1078 -16.05 62.28 18.93
C THR A 1078 -15.82 61.83 20.38
N PRO A 1079 -14.68 61.21 20.71
CA PRO A 1079 -14.41 60.64 22.03
C PRO A 1079 -13.71 61.64 22.96
N PRO A 1080 -13.69 61.37 24.28
CA PRO A 1080 -12.44 61.58 25.00
C PRO A 1080 -12.06 60.46 25.97
N SER A 1081 -10.78 60.11 25.87
CA SER A 1081 -9.78 59.89 26.93
C SER A 1081 -10.16 59.29 28.30
N SER A 1082 -9.41 58.24 28.60
CA SER A 1082 -8.55 58.05 29.79
C SER A 1082 -9.16 57.78 31.17
N GLN A 1083 -8.47 56.83 31.83
CA GLN A 1083 -8.34 56.57 33.26
C GLN A 1083 -9.40 55.70 33.95
N GLY A 1084 -8.86 54.70 34.66
CA GLY A 1084 -9.21 54.49 36.06
C GLY A 1084 -10.08 53.28 36.37
N GLY A 1085 -9.44 52.25 36.94
CA GLY A 1085 -9.89 51.68 38.21
C GLY A 1085 -10.98 50.61 38.20
N SER A 1086 -10.54 49.43 38.63
CA SER A 1086 -11.09 48.72 39.80
C SER A 1086 -12.47 48.05 39.72
N LEU A 1087 -12.41 46.72 39.86
CA LEU A 1087 -13.24 45.82 40.69
C LEU A 1087 -14.77 45.72 40.46
N ASP A 1088 -15.14 44.44 40.35
CA ASP A 1088 -16.19 43.73 41.08
C ASP A 1088 -17.50 43.31 40.38
N LEU A 1089 -17.64 41.97 40.38
CA LEU A 1089 -18.81 41.15 40.70
C LEU A 1089 -20.13 41.46 39.97
N ARG A 1090 -20.43 40.64 38.95
CA ARG A 1090 -21.43 39.56 39.03
C ARG A 1090 -21.43 38.69 37.79
#